data_AF-A0A4U1D7G7-F1
#
_entry.id   AF-A0A4U1D7G7-F1
#
_cell.length_a   1.000
_cell.length_b   1.000
_cell.length_c   1.000
_cell.angle_alpha   90.00
_cell.angle_beta   90.00
_cell.angle_gamma   90.00
#
_symmetry.space_group_name_H-M   'P 1'
#
loop_
_entity.id
_entity.type
_entity.pdbx_description
1 polymer ?
#
loop_
_entity_poly.entity_id
_entity_poly.type
_entity_poly.pdbx_seq_one_letter_code
_entity_poly.pdbx_strand_id
1 'polypeptide(L)'
;MEKIIRSRCLFLRYNIKKNRSLGGYDLKQIRVLPLLISAIFIFILNLFWNDTSIAQSANIEKYYYIKETKKANKEFFSTNDIQIYNRELIIKFKGDKKPTLEKYEVDLKNISPSLVNRGYRLVQVQEDENLDDVLEKLRNDPNVDYVEPNILKEQQEFSDDPLLSQQWYLQSVNVLDTWEMMNNNKEVRVAVIDSGVSSSHQDFSGKLNNGFNSISKNENIDDYFGHGTRVAGIIAANTNNSIGIAGINPNVSIIPIKVSEGGQLELINIINGIYKAIDNGAQIINMSYGAPVYSEAEYRALLEAYLRGIVLVAASGNDGAEVNYPAAYPFVISVGSVNKRGYKSTFSNYGNELDVMAPGEGIVTTDLNNSYVSVNGTSFASPVVSGVASLLLSEQSGLGPAQVQWLLENSTGTSWNPSTGFGKIDAYKMMTTNLPNLINDISNDSGTAKTITLNAMNHEYLQINDDIDWYSLSISKTTKLHIELGHPNNDLVLWLQKKNGEIVEWEEFVDVGNIGEGENYIIDATPGEYNIGVFDYNLRWSNESYSLMVKNLELKRIYGTSRIDTAIEISKRGWPNGLTHSEKAVIMARADNPADALAAAGLAGIKDAPILLTYPNSLSDNIKNEIRRLNANKIYLLGGPLAISIGVENDLKKLGIPLERVFGQSRFETAYAVNSVAGLGNSSEVLLVNGITVADALSASSISSVYKKPIYLASTNYLPISLPSSVKKVTILGGHLAISDGLEKSLNSKGIEVVRVQGLSRYETNINAVKTFASQDSFILVRGASTSTNFEDYPDAVTASGLANRMNAPIVLINPYRNEEVTYNYLKSHLNTTYVLGGELAIPNERINYR
;
A
#
# COMPACT_ATOMS: atom_id res chain seq x y z
N MET A 1 -6.80 15.69 -16.02
CA MET A 1 -8.00 14.97 -15.50
C MET A 1 -8.98 14.45 -16.56
N GLU A 2 -9.63 15.23 -17.42
CA GLU A 2 -10.67 14.67 -18.33
C GLU A 2 -10.19 13.48 -19.21
N LYS A 3 -8.92 13.51 -19.67
CA LYS A 3 -8.27 12.37 -20.35
C LYS A 3 -7.93 11.19 -19.42
N ILE A 4 -7.63 11.47 -18.14
CA ILE A 4 -7.43 10.51 -17.03
C ILE A 4 -8.68 9.70 -16.78
N ILE A 5 -9.80 10.39 -16.80
CA ILE A 5 -11.11 9.77 -16.67
C ILE A 5 -11.54 9.04 -17.94
N ARG A 6 -11.27 9.57 -19.15
CA ARG A 6 -11.57 8.86 -20.41
C ARG A 6 -10.87 7.50 -20.50
N SER A 7 -9.67 7.37 -19.94
CA SER A 7 -8.94 6.10 -19.84
C SER A 7 -9.55 5.14 -18.80
N ARG A 8 -10.08 5.63 -17.67
CA ARG A 8 -10.92 4.83 -16.73
C ARG A 8 -12.20 4.30 -17.40
N CYS A 9 -12.84 5.07 -18.28
CA CYS A 9 -14.00 4.61 -19.06
C CYS A 9 -13.65 3.52 -20.09
N LEU A 10 -12.40 3.48 -20.57
CA LEU A 10 -11.89 2.40 -21.43
C LEU A 10 -11.65 1.09 -20.64
N PHE A 11 -11.23 1.19 -19.37
CA PHE A 11 -11.04 0.06 -18.46
C PHE A 11 -12.37 -0.57 -17.98
N LEU A 12 -13.37 0.24 -17.63
CA LEU A 12 -14.71 -0.28 -17.34
C LEU A 12 -15.35 -0.92 -18.59
N ARG A 13 -15.09 -0.39 -19.79
CA ARG A 13 -15.44 -1.05 -21.07
C ARG A 13 -14.72 -2.39 -21.28
N TYR A 14 -13.52 -2.59 -20.74
CA TYR A 14 -12.79 -3.86 -20.81
C TYR A 14 -13.44 -4.94 -19.92
N ASN A 15 -13.90 -4.57 -18.72
CA ASN A 15 -14.65 -5.47 -17.84
C ASN A 15 -16.08 -5.76 -18.33
N ILE A 16 -16.74 -4.79 -18.98
CA ILE A 16 -18.04 -5.02 -19.64
C ILE A 16 -17.89 -5.93 -20.88
N LYS A 17 -16.75 -5.91 -21.59
CA LYS A 17 -16.49 -6.83 -22.72
C LYS A 17 -16.38 -8.31 -22.32
N LYS A 18 -16.20 -8.63 -21.03
CA LYS A 18 -16.31 -10.00 -20.52
C LYS A 18 -17.78 -10.47 -20.43
N ASN A 19 -18.75 -9.56 -20.51
CA ASN A 19 -20.19 -9.84 -20.48
C ASN A 19 -20.95 -9.17 -21.64
N ARG A 20 -20.96 -9.89 -22.78
CA ARG A 20 -21.86 -9.78 -23.95
C ARG A 20 -21.69 -8.61 -24.93
N SER A 21 -21.91 -9.02 -26.18
CA SER A 21 -21.90 -8.32 -27.46
C SER A 21 -23.03 -7.30 -27.61
N LEU A 22 -22.74 -6.17 -28.27
CA LEU A 22 -23.44 -5.68 -29.48
C LEU A 22 -22.76 -4.38 -29.99
N GLY A 23 -22.77 -4.19 -31.31
CA GLY A 23 -22.13 -3.08 -32.05
C GLY A 23 -22.62 -1.68 -31.66
N GLY A 24 -21.99 -0.58 -32.05
CA GLY A 24 -21.04 -0.32 -33.11
C GLY A 24 -21.50 1.00 -33.75
N TYR A 25 -20.84 2.13 -33.44
CA TYR A 25 -20.95 3.37 -34.19
C TYR A 25 -19.68 4.23 -34.03
N ASP A 26 -19.28 4.82 -35.15
CA ASP A 26 -18.08 5.62 -35.43
C ASP A 26 -18.43 7.11 -35.40
N LEU A 27 -17.59 7.96 -34.79
CA LEU A 27 -17.66 9.41 -34.92
C LEU A 27 -16.24 10.00 -35.03
N LYS A 28 -15.83 10.17 -36.28
CA LYS A 28 -14.72 11.03 -36.71
C LYS A 28 -15.16 12.50 -36.75
N GLN A 29 -14.17 13.37 -36.48
CA GLN A 29 -14.11 14.83 -36.67
C GLN A 29 -14.84 15.63 -35.57
N ILE A 30 -14.22 16.60 -34.89
CA ILE A 30 -13.65 17.83 -35.46
C ILE A 30 -12.45 18.32 -34.60
N ARG A 31 -11.35 18.71 -35.27
CA ARG A 31 -10.26 19.56 -34.76
C ARG A 31 -10.47 20.97 -35.31
N VAL A 32 -10.22 22.04 -34.52
CA VAL A 32 -9.41 23.23 -34.87
C VAL A 32 -8.99 23.96 -33.56
N LEU A 33 -7.70 24.30 -33.48
CA LEU A 33 -6.94 25.13 -32.50
C LEU A 33 -6.44 26.40 -33.28
N PRO A 34 -5.63 27.39 -32.81
CA PRO A 34 -5.38 28.05 -31.50
C PRO A 34 -5.20 29.62 -31.61
N LEU A 35 -4.94 30.33 -30.48
CA LEU A 35 -3.74 31.18 -30.18
C LEU A 35 -3.96 32.52 -29.43
N LEU A 36 -3.19 32.65 -28.33
CA LEU A 36 -2.43 33.81 -27.76
C LEU A 36 -3.22 35.07 -27.33
N ILE A 37 -2.94 35.67 -26.16
CA ILE A 37 -1.68 36.39 -25.84
C ILE A 37 -1.32 36.28 -24.35
N SER A 38 -0.02 36.08 -24.13
CA SER A 38 0.76 36.13 -22.90
C SER A 38 1.25 37.53 -22.52
N ALA A 39 1.67 37.67 -21.25
CA ALA A 39 2.65 38.64 -20.71
C ALA A 39 2.09 39.89 -20.01
N ILE A 40 2.10 39.85 -18.67
CA ILE A 40 2.62 40.82 -17.69
C ILE A 40 2.30 40.19 -16.33
N PHE A 41 3.27 39.57 -15.64
CA PHE A 41 3.33 39.45 -14.17
C PHE A 41 4.62 38.71 -13.73
N ILE A 42 5.74 39.06 -14.36
CA ILE A 42 7.10 38.75 -13.87
C ILE A 42 7.84 40.08 -13.83
N PHE A 43 7.74 40.83 -12.72
CA PHE A 43 8.73 41.88 -12.39
C PHE A 43 8.70 42.42 -10.94
N ILE A 44 7.87 41.93 -10.03
CA ILE A 44 7.80 42.41 -8.64
C ILE A 44 7.37 41.17 -7.82
N LEU A 45 8.08 40.57 -6.87
CA LEU A 45 9.10 41.04 -5.95
C LEU A 45 9.89 39.81 -5.45
N ASN A 46 11.12 39.63 -5.92
CA ASN A 46 12.18 39.00 -5.14
C ASN A 46 12.77 40.09 -4.23
N LEU A 47 12.80 39.84 -2.91
CA LEU A 47 13.52 40.53 -1.80
C LEU A 47 12.67 40.20 -0.54
N PHE A 48 13.02 39.26 0.35
CA PHE A 48 14.19 39.22 1.22
C PHE A 48 14.45 37.81 1.78
N TRP A 49 15.72 37.54 2.04
CA TRP A 49 16.37 36.35 2.59
C TRP A 49 16.06 35.99 4.06
N ASN A 50 16.06 34.68 4.35
CA ASN A 50 17.03 33.91 5.16
C ASN A 50 16.48 33.02 6.30
N ASP A 51 16.96 31.77 6.26
CA ASP A 51 16.88 30.72 7.28
C ASP A 51 17.33 31.16 8.68
N THR A 52 16.60 30.70 9.72
CA THR A 52 17.19 30.04 10.89
C THR A 52 16.11 29.28 11.65
N SER A 53 16.31 27.97 11.75
CA SER A 53 15.44 26.98 12.36
C SER A 53 15.66 26.86 13.89
N ILE A 54 14.59 26.46 14.58
CA ILE A 54 14.57 25.69 15.85
C ILE A 54 15.00 26.38 17.18
N ALA A 55 15.59 27.58 17.19
CA ALA A 55 15.90 28.30 18.44
C ALA A 55 14.83 29.32 18.92
N GLN A 56 13.78 29.57 18.11
CA GLN A 56 12.78 30.61 18.40
C GLN A 56 11.60 30.12 19.24
N SER A 57 11.18 28.85 19.17
CA SER A 57 10.01 28.37 19.91
C SER A 57 10.20 28.42 21.44
N ALA A 58 11.36 28.03 21.95
CA ALA A 58 11.66 28.07 23.40
C ALA A 58 11.85 29.49 23.96
N ASN A 59 12.26 30.45 23.11
CA ASN A 59 12.44 31.85 23.52
C ASN A 59 11.14 32.66 23.38
N ILE A 60 10.28 32.33 22.42
CA ILE A 60 8.96 32.96 22.26
C ILE A 60 8.04 32.58 23.42
N GLU A 61 8.03 31.31 23.84
CA GLU A 61 7.23 30.85 24.98
C GLU A 61 7.67 31.52 26.30
N LYS A 62 8.99 31.64 26.52
CA LYS A 62 9.57 32.35 27.66
C LYS A 62 9.33 33.86 27.60
N TYR A 63 9.33 34.46 26.41
CA TYR A 63 9.06 35.88 26.20
C TYR A 63 7.57 36.21 26.41
N TYR A 64 6.64 35.38 25.92
CA TYR A 64 5.21 35.53 26.19
C TYR A 64 4.88 35.30 27.66
N TYR A 65 5.46 34.27 28.30
CA TYR A 65 5.31 34.04 29.73
C TYR A 65 5.78 35.25 30.56
N ILE A 66 6.95 35.83 30.24
CA ILE A 66 7.48 37.02 30.94
C ILE A 66 6.67 38.29 30.62
N LYS A 67 6.14 38.44 29.40
CA LYS A 67 5.36 39.62 28.99
C LYS A 67 3.96 39.63 29.60
N GLU A 68 3.28 38.47 29.61
CA GLU A 68 1.96 38.29 30.24
C GLU A 68 2.06 38.37 31.77
N THR A 69 3.05 37.74 32.41
CA THR A 69 3.25 37.86 33.87
C THR A 69 3.63 39.27 34.31
N LYS A 70 4.38 40.04 33.52
CA LYS A 70 4.66 41.46 33.81
C LYS A 70 3.46 42.39 33.59
N LYS A 71 2.52 42.00 32.72
CA LYS A 71 1.27 42.75 32.48
C LYS A 71 0.25 42.44 33.58
N ALA A 72 0.09 41.16 33.94
CA ALA A 72 -0.76 40.70 35.04
C ALA A 72 -0.27 41.15 36.42
N ASN A 73 1.04 41.30 36.65
CA ASN A 73 1.57 41.84 37.92
C ASN A 73 1.51 43.38 38.01
N LYS A 74 1.11 44.10 36.94
CA LYS A 74 1.01 45.57 36.93
C LYS A 74 -0.41 46.09 37.15
N GLU A 75 -1.41 45.30 36.79
CA GLU A 75 -2.83 45.59 37.08
C GLU A 75 -3.23 44.75 38.30
N PHE A 76 -3.10 45.36 39.48
CA PHE A 76 -3.49 44.73 40.73
C PHE A 76 -5.01 44.49 40.73
N PHE A 77 -5.43 43.23 40.64
CA PHE A 77 -6.80 42.83 40.88
C PHE A 77 -7.16 43.13 42.34
N SER A 78 -8.14 44.02 42.56
CA SER A 78 -8.84 44.16 43.83
C SER A 78 -9.73 42.93 44.02
N THR A 79 -9.67 42.25 45.17
CA THR A 79 -10.54 41.08 45.44
C THR A 79 -12.03 41.42 45.49
N ASN A 80 -12.38 42.71 45.48
CA ASN A 80 -13.77 43.17 45.39
C ASN A 80 -14.38 43.05 43.98
N ASP A 81 -13.56 42.87 42.92
CA ASP A 81 -14.03 42.89 41.52
C ASP A 81 -14.22 41.50 40.90
N ILE A 82 -13.96 40.42 41.65
CA ILE A 82 -14.01 39.03 41.14
C ILE A 82 -14.70 38.14 42.16
N GLN A 83 -15.57 37.23 41.70
CA GLN A 83 -16.22 36.27 42.57
C GLN A 83 -15.25 35.14 42.97
N ILE A 84 -14.74 35.22 44.21
CA ILE A 84 -13.82 34.24 44.79
C ILE A 84 -14.64 33.14 45.48
N TYR A 85 -14.39 31.89 45.10
CA TYR A 85 -15.04 30.74 45.70
C TYR A 85 -14.60 30.58 47.16
N ASN A 86 -15.55 30.70 48.09
CA ASN A 86 -15.38 30.44 49.53
C ASN A 86 -14.13 31.06 50.18
N ARG A 87 -13.68 32.24 49.74
CA ARG A 87 -12.46 32.91 50.25
C ARG A 87 -11.20 32.01 50.13
N GLU A 88 -11.16 31.16 49.10
CA GLU A 88 -10.07 30.22 48.88
C GLU A 88 -8.95 30.81 48.01
N LEU A 89 -7.71 30.43 48.32
CA LEU A 89 -6.50 30.77 47.60
C LEU A 89 -5.78 29.51 47.11
N ILE A 90 -5.31 29.55 45.87
CA ILE A 90 -4.45 28.54 45.26
C ILE A 90 -3.00 28.98 45.44
N ILE A 91 -2.19 28.16 46.10
CA ILE A 91 -0.78 28.42 46.38
C ILE A 91 0.08 27.42 45.59
N LYS A 92 1.08 27.92 44.89
CA LYS A 92 2.18 27.12 44.33
C LYS A 92 3.45 27.36 45.16
N PHE A 93 4.08 26.29 45.65
CA PHE A 93 5.39 26.39 46.32
C PHE A 93 6.58 26.20 45.38
N LYS A 94 7.70 26.84 45.73
CA LYS A 94 9.01 26.69 45.07
C LYS A 94 9.72 25.42 45.55
N GLY A 95 9.84 24.44 44.65
CA GLY A 95 10.50 23.16 44.94
C GLY A 95 9.80 22.35 46.03
N ASP A 96 10.55 21.51 46.75
CA ASP A 96 10.01 20.63 47.81
C ASP A 96 9.80 21.32 49.17
N LYS A 97 10.12 22.62 49.26
CA LYS A 97 10.00 23.39 50.50
C LYS A 97 8.53 23.76 50.73
N LYS A 98 8.00 23.34 51.88
CA LYS A 98 6.61 23.62 52.30
C LYS A 98 6.66 24.45 53.58
N PRO A 99 6.44 25.77 53.54
CA PRO A 99 6.30 26.56 54.75
C PRO A 99 5.08 26.08 55.55
N THR A 100 5.13 26.20 56.87
CA THR A 100 3.98 25.92 57.74
C THR A 100 2.88 26.92 57.41
N LEU A 101 1.71 26.42 56.99
CA LEU A 101 0.58 27.28 56.59
C LEU A 101 -0.12 27.93 57.79
N GLU A 102 0.11 27.42 59.00
CA GLU A 102 -0.48 27.93 60.26
C GLU A 102 -0.17 29.42 60.51
N LYS A 103 0.96 29.94 60.03
CA LYS A 103 1.33 31.37 60.20
C LYS A 103 0.52 32.34 59.35
N TYR A 104 -0.33 31.83 58.46
CA TYR A 104 -1.14 32.62 57.54
C TYR A 104 -2.62 32.64 57.91
N GLU A 105 -3.01 32.01 59.02
CA GLU A 105 -4.42 31.96 59.47
C GLU A 105 -5.33 31.43 58.35
N VAL A 106 -4.87 30.35 57.72
CA VAL A 106 -5.59 29.67 56.63
C VAL A 106 -5.82 28.20 56.94
N ASP A 107 -6.97 27.69 56.52
CA ASP A 107 -7.33 26.29 56.65
C ASP A 107 -6.99 25.54 55.37
N LEU A 108 -6.14 24.51 55.47
CA LEU A 108 -5.75 23.69 54.33
C LEU A 108 -6.95 22.88 53.80
N LYS A 109 -7.22 22.98 52.50
CA LYS A 109 -8.24 22.20 51.80
C LYS A 109 -7.63 21.01 51.06
N ASN A 110 -8.43 19.95 50.97
CA ASN A 110 -8.05 18.76 50.22
C ASN A 110 -8.16 19.02 48.72
N ILE A 111 -7.10 18.71 47.99
CA ILE A 111 -7.06 18.67 46.53
C ILE A 111 -6.48 17.34 46.06
N SER A 112 -6.56 17.06 44.76
CA SER A 112 -6.08 15.80 44.20
C SER A 112 -4.57 15.57 44.48
N PRO A 113 -4.14 14.32 44.73
CA PRO A 113 -2.73 13.99 44.95
C PRO A 113 -1.81 14.45 43.80
N SER A 114 -2.33 14.48 42.57
CA SER A 114 -1.60 14.93 41.38
C SER A 114 -1.21 16.41 41.45
N LEU A 115 -2.05 17.26 42.03
CA LEU A 115 -1.78 18.68 42.26
C LEU A 115 -0.85 18.87 43.46
N VAL A 116 -1.08 18.13 44.55
CA VAL A 116 -0.20 18.14 45.73
C VAL A 116 1.25 17.80 45.37
N ASN A 117 1.45 16.78 44.53
CA ASN A 117 2.76 16.33 44.04
C ASN A 117 3.43 17.34 43.10
N ARG A 118 2.64 18.20 42.46
CA ARG A 118 3.13 19.32 41.65
C ARG A 118 3.36 20.59 42.48
N GLY A 119 3.24 20.51 43.81
CA GLY A 119 3.52 21.61 44.73
C GLY A 119 2.37 22.61 44.90
N TYR A 120 1.15 22.25 44.50
CA TYR A 120 -0.04 23.07 44.72
C TYR A 120 -0.66 22.82 46.09
N ARG A 121 -1.25 23.84 46.70
CA ARG A 121 -2.16 23.75 47.85
C ARG A 121 -3.36 24.65 47.61
N LEU A 122 -4.50 24.24 48.14
CA LEU A 122 -5.69 25.08 48.25
C LEU A 122 -5.89 25.39 49.72
N VAL A 123 -6.07 26.65 50.06
CA VAL A 123 -6.32 27.08 51.42
C VAL A 123 -7.54 27.99 51.46
N GLN A 124 -8.29 27.95 52.54
CA GLN A 124 -9.36 28.91 52.80
C GLN A 124 -8.86 29.92 53.84
N VAL A 125 -8.99 31.21 53.54
CA VAL A 125 -8.68 32.26 54.52
C VAL A 125 -9.75 32.26 55.60
N GLN A 126 -9.33 32.24 56.87
CA GLN A 126 -10.25 32.25 58.01
C GLN A 126 -11.17 33.49 57.96
N GLU A 127 -12.36 33.38 58.52
CA GLU A 127 -13.43 34.38 58.36
C GLU A 127 -13.11 35.73 59.01
N ASP A 128 -12.29 35.72 60.07
CA ASP A 128 -11.83 36.89 60.82
C ASP A 128 -10.65 37.62 60.16
N GLU A 129 -10.00 36.99 59.17
CA GLU A 129 -8.86 37.57 58.46
C GLU A 129 -9.26 38.35 57.21
N ASN A 130 -8.42 39.31 56.81
CA ASN A 130 -8.58 40.00 55.54
C ASN A 130 -7.93 39.17 54.41
N LEU A 131 -8.74 38.82 53.39
CA LEU A 131 -8.31 38.01 52.24
C LEU A 131 -7.15 38.65 51.46
N ASP A 132 -7.18 39.98 51.25
CA ASP A 132 -6.12 40.72 50.55
C ASP A 132 -4.81 40.69 51.35
N ASP A 133 -4.90 40.91 52.66
CA ASP A 133 -3.71 40.90 53.54
C ASP A 133 -3.05 39.51 53.57
N VAL A 134 -3.85 38.45 53.66
CA VAL A 134 -3.35 37.07 53.62
C VAL A 134 -2.76 36.72 52.26
N LEU A 135 -3.41 37.16 51.17
CA LEU A 135 -2.90 37.01 49.82
C LEU A 135 -1.55 37.72 49.66
N GLU A 136 -1.40 38.95 50.17
CA GLU A 136 -0.14 39.71 50.12
C GLU A 136 0.96 39.07 51.00
N LYS A 137 0.63 38.62 52.22
CA LYS A 137 1.53 37.84 53.09
C LYS A 137 2.08 36.61 52.36
N LEU A 138 1.21 35.86 51.67
CA LEU A 138 1.59 34.66 50.91
C LEU A 138 2.41 34.99 49.66
N ARG A 139 2.09 36.06 48.93
CA ARG A 139 2.87 36.54 47.77
C ARG A 139 4.30 36.91 48.15
N ASN A 140 4.49 37.47 49.35
CA ASN A 140 5.78 37.88 49.86
C ASN A 140 6.58 36.75 50.54
N ASP A 141 6.05 35.53 50.68
CA ASP A 141 6.80 34.40 51.22
C ASP A 141 7.87 33.94 50.21
N PRO A 142 9.16 33.89 50.59
CA PRO A 142 10.23 33.46 49.69
C PRO A 142 10.08 32.02 49.18
N ASN A 143 9.28 31.17 49.85
CA ASN A 143 8.99 29.79 49.46
C ASN A 143 7.76 29.64 48.56
N VAL A 144 6.94 30.68 48.40
CA VAL A 144 5.80 30.69 47.48
C VAL A 144 6.31 31.11 46.09
N ASP A 145 5.89 30.35 45.08
CA ASP A 145 6.14 30.62 43.66
C ASP A 145 5.13 31.65 43.16
N TYR A 146 3.85 31.36 43.38
CA TYR A 146 2.76 32.30 43.23
C TYR A 146 1.56 31.90 44.10
N VAL A 147 0.68 32.86 44.33
CA VAL A 147 -0.62 32.64 44.98
C VAL A 147 -1.68 33.49 44.28
N GLU A 148 -2.85 32.90 44.07
CA GLU A 148 -3.98 33.53 43.39
C GLU A 148 -5.31 33.10 44.02
N PRO A 149 -6.37 33.92 43.92
CA PRO A 149 -7.70 33.51 44.36
C PRO A 149 -8.29 32.35 43.55
N ASN A 150 -9.08 31.48 44.20
CA ASN A 150 -9.87 30.45 43.54
C ASN A 150 -11.14 31.06 42.93
N ILE A 151 -11.09 31.45 41.65
CA ILE A 151 -12.17 32.21 41.00
C ILE A 151 -13.23 31.29 40.38
N LEU A 152 -14.51 31.66 40.48
CA LEU A 152 -15.59 31.05 39.70
C LEU A 152 -15.59 31.63 38.28
N LYS A 153 -15.78 30.77 37.28
CA LYS A 153 -15.98 31.17 35.89
C LYS A 153 -17.40 30.80 35.48
N GLU A 154 -18.17 31.76 34.95
CA GLU A 154 -19.49 31.49 34.36
C GLU A 154 -19.34 30.88 32.97
N GLN A 155 -20.24 29.96 32.62
CA GLN A 155 -20.31 29.34 31.31
C GLN A 155 -21.14 30.24 30.40
N GLN A 156 -20.53 30.84 29.38
CA GLN A 156 -21.25 31.60 28.35
C GLN A 156 -22.11 30.62 27.53
N GLU A 157 -23.42 30.84 27.44
CA GLU A 157 -24.27 30.11 26.49
C GLU A 157 -24.00 30.68 25.08
N PHE A 158 -23.54 29.80 24.17
CA PHE A 158 -23.12 30.13 22.80
C PHE A 158 -24.28 30.49 21.87
N SER A 159 -25.49 30.05 22.21
CA SER A 159 -26.72 30.30 21.46
C SER A 159 -27.93 30.26 22.38
N ASP A 160 -28.99 31.00 22.01
CA ASP A 160 -30.28 31.04 22.73
C ASP A 160 -31.29 29.99 22.22
N ASP A 161 -30.87 29.07 21.35
CA ASP A 161 -31.72 28.07 20.72
C ASP A 161 -32.12 26.96 21.74
N PRO A 162 -33.42 26.74 22.02
CA PRO A 162 -33.87 25.90 23.13
C PRO A 162 -33.40 24.43 23.13
N LEU A 163 -33.08 23.87 21.96
CA LEU A 163 -32.66 22.48 21.81
C LEU A 163 -31.13 22.31 21.64
N LEU A 164 -30.34 23.39 21.70
CA LEU A 164 -28.88 23.34 21.53
C LEU A 164 -28.21 22.34 22.48
N SER A 165 -28.66 22.27 23.74
CA SER A 165 -28.16 21.33 24.75
C SER A 165 -28.36 19.84 24.37
N GLN A 166 -29.28 19.55 23.46
CA GLN A 166 -29.53 18.20 22.94
C GLN A 166 -28.68 17.90 21.69
N GLN A 167 -28.14 18.92 21.02
CA GLN A 167 -27.26 18.81 19.85
C GLN A 167 -25.81 18.50 20.23
N TRP A 168 -25.61 17.41 20.96
CA TRP A 168 -24.29 16.96 21.43
C TRP A 168 -23.23 16.87 20.32
N TYR A 169 -23.68 16.65 19.08
CA TYR A 169 -22.80 16.51 17.91
C TYR A 169 -22.03 17.80 17.60
N LEU A 170 -22.60 18.98 17.86
CA LEU A 170 -21.94 20.27 17.62
C LEU A 170 -20.67 20.38 18.47
N GLN A 171 -20.75 20.08 19.77
CA GLN A 171 -19.58 20.03 20.64
C GLN A 171 -18.64 18.87 20.27
N SER A 172 -19.19 17.70 19.91
CA SER A 172 -18.38 16.51 19.60
C SER A 172 -17.44 16.71 18.40
N VAL A 173 -17.79 17.56 17.44
CA VAL A 173 -16.95 17.93 16.30
C VAL A 173 -16.38 19.36 16.43
N ASN A 174 -16.38 19.94 17.63
CA ASN A 174 -15.83 21.25 17.97
C ASN A 174 -16.37 22.42 17.11
N VAL A 175 -17.64 22.37 16.72
CA VAL A 175 -18.30 23.46 15.97
C VAL A 175 -18.48 24.70 16.84
N LEU A 176 -18.81 24.54 18.13
CA LEU A 176 -18.99 25.69 19.04
C LEU A 176 -17.69 26.51 19.18
N ASP A 177 -16.56 25.83 19.40
CA ASP A 177 -15.24 26.47 19.46
C ASP A 177 -14.85 27.10 18.10
N THR A 178 -15.31 26.50 16.99
CA THR A 178 -15.07 27.03 15.64
C THR A 178 -15.83 28.33 15.38
N TRP A 179 -17.05 28.48 15.89
CA TRP A 179 -17.81 29.72 15.74
C TRP A 179 -17.14 30.92 16.43
N GLU A 180 -16.44 30.71 17.55
CA GLU A 180 -15.75 31.80 18.26
C GLU A 180 -14.61 32.42 17.44
N MET A 181 -13.98 31.62 16.57
CA MET A 181 -12.83 32.06 15.78
C MET A 181 -13.16 32.54 14.38
N MET A 182 -14.41 32.35 13.94
CA MET A 182 -14.84 32.81 12.63
C MET A 182 -14.84 34.34 12.56
N ASN A 183 -14.19 34.88 11.53
CA ASN A 183 -14.09 36.32 11.29
C ASN A 183 -14.75 36.72 9.97
N ASN A 184 -14.95 35.77 9.07
CA ASN A 184 -15.58 35.97 7.77
C ASN A 184 -16.93 35.25 7.70
N ASN A 185 -17.94 35.94 7.18
CA ASN A 185 -19.31 35.42 7.05
C ASN A 185 -19.70 35.28 5.58
N LYS A 186 -18.79 34.75 4.74
CA LYS A 186 -19.11 34.55 3.32
C LYS A 186 -20.18 33.47 3.20
N GLU A 187 -21.25 33.77 2.46
CA GLU A 187 -22.28 32.78 2.16
C GLU A 187 -21.69 31.62 1.34
N VAL A 188 -21.98 30.39 1.77
CA VAL A 188 -21.70 29.16 1.04
C VAL A 188 -23.00 28.48 0.68
N ARG A 189 -23.14 28.07 -0.58
CA ARG A 189 -24.34 27.38 -1.07
C ARG A 189 -24.14 25.87 -1.05
N VAL A 190 -24.99 25.16 -0.31
CA VAL A 190 -25.00 23.70 -0.21
C VAL A 190 -26.25 23.15 -0.89
N ALA A 191 -26.08 22.34 -1.92
CA ALA A 191 -27.20 21.61 -2.51
C ALA A 191 -27.51 20.35 -1.70
N VAL A 192 -28.79 20.16 -1.36
CA VAL A 192 -29.30 18.97 -0.68
C VAL A 192 -30.16 18.21 -1.67
N ILE A 193 -29.62 17.09 -2.20
CA ILE A 193 -30.32 16.22 -3.15
C ILE A 193 -31.07 15.14 -2.35
N ASP A 194 -32.36 15.35 -2.10
CA ASP A 194 -33.16 14.55 -1.16
C ASP A 194 -34.69 14.61 -1.46
N SER A 195 -35.56 14.41 -0.47
CA SER A 195 -37.03 14.43 -0.60
C SER A 195 -37.66 15.83 -0.73
N GLY A 196 -36.84 16.88 -0.73
CA GLY A 196 -37.24 18.28 -0.64
C GLY A 196 -36.88 18.90 0.71
N VAL A 197 -37.27 20.16 0.92
CA VAL A 197 -37.13 20.85 2.21
C VAL A 197 -38.43 21.56 2.53
N SER A 198 -38.92 21.46 3.76
CA SER A 198 -40.12 22.19 4.21
C SER A 198 -39.85 23.70 4.20
N SER A 199 -40.32 24.41 3.17
CA SER A 199 -40.06 25.85 3.00
C SER A 199 -40.71 26.73 4.06
N SER A 200 -41.73 26.20 4.74
CA SER A 200 -42.48 26.86 5.81
C SER A 200 -41.92 26.61 7.21
N HIS A 201 -40.82 25.86 7.34
CA HIS A 201 -40.18 25.63 8.62
C HIS A 201 -39.48 26.92 9.11
N GLN A 202 -39.76 27.34 10.34
CA GLN A 202 -39.28 28.62 10.91
C GLN A 202 -37.76 28.69 10.98
N ASP A 203 -37.08 27.58 11.30
CA ASP A 203 -35.61 27.49 11.28
C ASP A 203 -34.97 27.61 9.89
N PHE A 204 -35.73 27.62 8.79
CA PHE A 204 -35.19 27.88 7.45
C PHE A 204 -35.51 29.26 6.89
N SER A 205 -36.07 30.16 7.70
CA SER A 205 -36.35 31.54 7.29
C SER A 205 -35.09 32.20 6.73
N GLY A 206 -35.12 32.60 5.45
CA GLY A 206 -33.98 33.23 4.76
C GLY A 206 -32.82 32.29 4.38
N LYS A 207 -32.96 30.98 4.59
CA LYS A 207 -31.89 29.99 4.33
C LYS A 207 -31.99 29.28 2.99
N LEU A 208 -33.15 29.31 2.35
CA LEU A 208 -33.39 28.56 1.12
C LEU A 208 -33.16 29.43 -0.11
N ASN A 209 -32.25 28.99 -0.97
CA ASN A 209 -32.03 29.51 -2.31
C ASN A 209 -33.01 28.87 -3.31
N ASN A 210 -32.97 29.34 -4.56
CA ASN A 210 -33.74 28.75 -5.66
C ASN A 210 -33.41 27.26 -5.81
N GLY A 211 -34.38 26.40 -5.47
CA GLY A 211 -34.27 24.97 -5.60
C GLY A 211 -35.00 24.41 -6.81
N PHE A 212 -35.03 23.09 -6.93
CA PHE A 212 -35.63 22.40 -8.07
C PHE A 212 -36.21 21.04 -7.69
N ASN A 213 -37.36 20.71 -8.26
CA ASN A 213 -37.98 19.40 -8.18
C ASN A 213 -37.72 18.63 -9.47
N SER A 214 -36.82 17.64 -9.40
CA SER A 214 -36.44 16.81 -10.54
C SER A 214 -37.55 15.89 -11.02
N ILE A 215 -38.49 15.53 -10.14
CA ILE A 215 -39.59 14.60 -10.42
C ILE A 215 -40.63 15.29 -11.30
N SER A 216 -41.10 16.46 -10.85
CA SER A 216 -42.14 17.24 -11.52
C SER A 216 -41.60 18.35 -12.43
N LYS A 217 -40.28 18.52 -12.45
CA LYS A 217 -39.52 19.44 -13.32
C LYS A 217 -39.94 20.91 -13.16
N ASN A 218 -40.10 21.33 -11.91
CA ASN A 218 -40.51 22.70 -11.54
C ASN A 218 -39.81 23.15 -10.24
N GLU A 219 -40.25 24.26 -9.67
CA GLU A 219 -39.64 24.89 -8.48
C GLU A 219 -40.30 24.47 -7.15
N ASN A 220 -41.23 23.50 -7.16
CA ASN A 220 -41.91 23.05 -5.94
C ASN A 220 -41.00 22.12 -5.11
N ILE A 221 -40.31 22.69 -4.14
CA ILE A 221 -39.32 22.00 -3.31
C ILE A 221 -39.85 21.46 -1.98
N ASP A 222 -41.15 21.64 -1.70
CA ASP A 222 -41.71 21.27 -0.40
C ASP A 222 -41.60 19.77 -0.13
N ASP A 223 -41.19 19.46 1.10
CA ASP A 223 -40.99 18.10 1.58
C ASP A 223 -42.26 17.55 2.22
N TYR A 224 -42.66 16.35 1.78
CA TYR A 224 -43.80 15.61 2.34
C TYR A 224 -43.35 14.32 3.05
N PHE A 225 -42.07 13.97 2.95
CA PHE A 225 -41.49 12.78 3.55
C PHE A 225 -40.67 13.10 4.82
N GLY A 226 -40.05 14.28 4.85
CA GLY A 226 -39.35 14.84 6.02
C GLY A 226 -37.85 14.58 6.04
N HIS A 227 -37.32 13.63 5.26
CA HIS A 227 -35.90 13.28 5.30
C HIS A 227 -35.00 14.45 4.87
N GLY A 228 -35.29 15.07 3.73
CA GLY A 228 -34.51 16.22 3.24
C GLY A 228 -34.61 17.43 4.17
N THR A 229 -35.76 17.65 4.80
CA THR A 229 -35.93 18.66 5.86
C THR A 229 -35.00 18.40 7.04
N ARG A 230 -34.93 17.16 7.53
CA ARG A 230 -34.03 16.75 8.63
C ARG A 230 -32.55 16.91 8.27
N VAL A 231 -32.19 16.57 7.04
CA VAL A 231 -30.82 16.73 6.51
C VAL A 231 -30.43 18.21 6.42
N ALA A 232 -31.31 19.05 5.86
CA ALA A 232 -31.07 20.49 5.74
C ALA A 232 -30.92 21.18 7.10
N GLY A 233 -31.66 20.74 8.12
CA GLY A 233 -31.61 21.29 9.48
C GLY A 233 -30.22 21.22 10.10
N ILE A 234 -29.56 20.08 9.96
CA ILE A 234 -28.19 19.86 10.48
C ILE A 234 -27.20 20.85 9.86
N ILE A 235 -27.36 21.15 8.56
CA ILE A 235 -26.44 22.04 7.84
C ILE A 235 -26.73 23.50 8.19
N ALA A 236 -28.02 23.90 8.16
CA ALA A 236 -28.40 25.28 7.89
C ALA A 236 -29.56 25.83 8.74
N ALA A 237 -30.05 25.11 9.76
CA ALA A 237 -31.02 25.70 10.68
C ALA A 237 -30.48 27.03 11.23
N ASN A 238 -31.35 28.03 11.30
CA ASN A 238 -31.00 29.34 11.83
C ASN A 238 -30.46 29.20 13.25
N THR A 239 -29.36 29.88 13.54
CA THR A 239 -28.73 29.91 14.86
C THR A 239 -29.06 31.25 15.52
N ASN A 240 -29.25 31.27 16.83
CA ASN A 240 -29.57 32.46 17.62
C ASN A 240 -30.91 33.11 17.22
N ASN A 241 -31.93 32.30 16.95
CA ASN A 241 -33.27 32.79 16.63
C ASN A 241 -34.29 32.49 17.74
N SER A 242 -33.83 32.02 18.91
CA SER A 242 -34.63 31.55 20.04
C SER A 242 -35.61 30.42 19.71
N ILE A 243 -35.40 29.68 18.61
CA ILE A 243 -36.27 28.61 18.12
C ILE A 243 -35.43 27.36 17.91
N GLY A 244 -35.99 26.20 18.26
CA GLY A 244 -35.48 24.94 17.72
C GLY A 244 -34.01 24.65 17.98
N ILE A 245 -33.28 24.43 16.88
CA ILE A 245 -31.90 23.94 16.83
C ILE A 245 -31.01 24.92 16.07
N ALA A 246 -29.69 24.82 16.27
CA ALA A 246 -28.71 25.53 15.46
C ALA A 246 -28.15 24.63 14.34
N GLY A 247 -28.10 25.12 13.10
CA GLY A 247 -27.35 24.46 12.02
C GLY A 247 -25.85 24.61 12.21
N ILE A 248 -25.03 23.75 11.61
CA ILE A 248 -23.57 23.80 11.76
C ILE A 248 -22.96 25.08 11.23
N ASN A 249 -23.47 25.62 10.10
CA ASN A 249 -22.99 26.88 9.55
C ASN A 249 -24.09 27.96 9.58
N PRO A 250 -23.99 28.95 10.48
CA PRO A 250 -24.94 30.05 10.58
C PRO A 250 -25.04 30.94 9.33
N ASN A 251 -24.09 30.89 8.41
CA ASN A 251 -24.07 31.73 7.19
C ASN A 251 -24.29 30.95 5.89
N VAL A 252 -24.59 29.65 5.98
CA VAL A 252 -24.86 28.81 4.81
C VAL A 252 -26.28 29.04 4.29
N SER A 253 -26.47 28.74 3.01
CA SER A 253 -27.78 28.62 2.38
C SER A 253 -27.93 27.28 1.66
N ILE A 254 -29.16 26.78 1.61
CA ILE A 254 -29.51 25.49 1.02
C ILE A 254 -30.09 25.71 -0.38
N ILE A 255 -29.59 24.95 -1.36
CA ILE A 255 -30.25 24.73 -2.65
C ILE A 255 -31.04 23.42 -2.53
N PRO A 256 -32.36 23.45 -2.29
CA PRO A 256 -33.13 22.21 -2.13
C PRO A 256 -33.37 21.57 -3.49
N ILE A 257 -32.88 20.33 -3.67
CA ILE A 257 -33.04 19.55 -4.89
C ILE A 257 -33.89 18.32 -4.56
N LYS A 258 -35.17 18.37 -4.92
CA LYS A 258 -36.15 17.32 -4.64
C LYS A 258 -36.12 16.24 -5.71
N VAL A 259 -35.72 15.03 -5.32
CA VAL A 259 -35.60 13.83 -6.19
C VAL A 259 -36.45 12.65 -5.74
N SER A 260 -37.10 12.74 -4.58
CA SER A 260 -38.08 11.76 -4.08
C SER A 260 -39.32 12.41 -3.47
N GLU A 261 -40.47 11.72 -3.57
CA GLU A 261 -41.71 12.05 -2.83
C GLU A 261 -41.94 11.10 -1.63
N GLY A 262 -41.24 9.97 -1.53
CA GLY A 262 -41.59 8.88 -0.62
C GLY A 262 -40.43 7.96 -0.24
N GLY A 263 -39.21 8.47 -0.25
CA GLY A 263 -37.99 7.75 0.13
C GLY A 263 -37.38 6.86 -0.96
N GLN A 264 -38.09 6.56 -2.04
CA GLN A 264 -37.52 5.93 -3.23
C GLN A 264 -36.95 6.98 -4.17
N LEU A 265 -35.66 6.87 -4.52
CA LEU A 265 -34.98 7.80 -5.42
C LEU A 265 -34.76 7.14 -6.78
N GLU A 266 -35.18 7.83 -7.84
CA GLU A 266 -34.95 7.39 -9.22
C GLU A 266 -33.64 7.99 -9.75
N LEU A 267 -32.76 7.15 -10.29
CA LEU A 267 -31.42 7.55 -10.76
C LEU A 267 -31.45 8.72 -11.75
N ILE A 268 -32.42 8.78 -12.67
CA ILE A 268 -32.50 9.89 -13.63
C ILE A 268 -32.84 11.23 -12.96
N ASN A 269 -33.65 11.20 -11.90
CA ASN A 269 -34.01 12.40 -11.13
C ASN A 269 -32.82 12.87 -10.28
N ILE A 270 -32.02 11.93 -9.75
CA ILE A 270 -30.73 12.21 -9.11
C ILE A 270 -29.79 12.91 -10.08
N ILE A 271 -29.55 12.33 -11.27
CA ILE A 271 -28.64 12.89 -12.29
C ILE A 271 -29.08 14.30 -12.70
N ASN A 272 -30.37 14.50 -12.96
CA ASN A 272 -30.92 15.82 -13.26
C ASN A 272 -30.72 16.79 -12.07
N GLY A 273 -30.91 16.29 -10.84
CA GLY A 273 -30.67 17.05 -9.62
C GLY A 273 -29.21 17.50 -9.46
N ILE A 274 -28.25 16.64 -9.80
CA ILE A 274 -26.81 16.97 -9.77
C ILE A 274 -26.52 18.11 -10.74
N TYR A 275 -26.98 18.03 -11.99
CA TYR A 275 -26.79 19.13 -12.95
C TYR A 275 -27.47 20.42 -12.49
N LYS A 276 -28.64 20.33 -11.85
CA LYS A 276 -29.32 21.50 -11.27
C LYS A 276 -28.58 22.11 -10.10
N ALA A 277 -27.90 21.30 -9.27
CA ALA A 277 -27.01 21.81 -8.25
C ALA A 277 -25.81 22.57 -8.86
N ILE A 278 -25.22 22.03 -9.93
CA ILE A 278 -24.13 22.69 -10.69
C ILE A 278 -24.63 24.02 -11.26
N ASP A 279 -25.75 24.01 -11.99
CA ASP A 279 -26.33 25.19 -12.63
C ASP A 279 -26.68 26.30 -11.62
N ASN A 280 -27.16 25.91 -10.44
CA ASN A 280 -27.50 26.84 -9.36
C ASN A 280 -26.28 27.27 -8.53
N GLY A 281 -25.07 26.85 -8.91
CA GLY A 281 -23.81 27.32 -8.33
C GLY A 281 -23.54 26.78 -6.93
N ALA A 282 -23.96 25.54 -6.66
CA ALA A 282 -23.58 24.84 -5.44
C ALA A 282 -22.06 24.80 -5.29
N GLN A 283 -21.56 24.99 -4.07
CA GLN A 283 -20.15 24.78 -3.71
C GLN A 283 -19.95 23.44 -3.02
N ILE A 284 -21.01 22.91 -2.41
CA ILE A 284 -21.07 21.57 -1.81
C ILE A 284 -22.35 20.88 -2.28
N ILE A 285 -22.29 19.59 -2.59
CA ILE A 285 -23.47 18.74 -2.81
C ILE A 285 -23.49 17.66 -1.72
N ASN A 286 -24.54 17.68 -0.90
CA ASN A 286 -24.83 16.64 0.09
C ASN A 286 -25.77 15.59 -0.51
N MET A 287 -25.34 14.33 -0.44
CA MET A 287 -26.05 13.15 -0.94
C MET A 287 -26.31 12.18 0.22
N SER A 288 -27.44 12.34 0.90
CA SER A 288 -27.85 11.49 2.01
C SER A 288 -28.59 10.22 1.55
N TYR A 289 -28.17 9.65 0.43
CA TYR A 289 -28.74 8.46 -0.21
C TYR A 289 -27.62 7.52 -0.69
N GLY A 290 -27.96 6.26 -1.00
CA GLY A 290 -27.03 5.38 -1.69
C GLY A 290 -27.59 4.01 -2.04
N ALA A 291 -26.86 3.26 -2.88
CA ALA A 291 -27.14 1.89 -3.27
C ALA A 291 -25.84 1.11 -3.54
N PRO A 292 -25.83 -0.23 -3.42
CA PRO A 292 -24.62 -1.05 -3.61
C PRO A 292 -24.26 -1.27 -5.10
N VAL A 293 -24.73 -0.40 -6.00
CA VAL A 293 -24.62 -0.58 -7.46
C VAL A 293 -24.01 0.65 -8.10
N TYR A 294 -22.93 0.44 -8.86
CA TYR A 294 -22.24 1.46 -9.65
C TYR A 294 -23.12 2.00 -10.79
N SER A 295 -23.05 3.30 -11.05
CA SER A 295 -23.70 3.97 -12.19
C SER A 295 -22.73 4.89 -12.93
N GLU A 296 -22.40 4.53 -14.18
CA GLU A 296 -21.53 5.36 -15.04
C GLU A 296 -22.09 6.77 -15.27
N ALA A 297 -23.43 6.89 -15.36
CA ALA A 297 -24.07 8.17 -15.65
C ALA A 297 -24.03 9.11 -14.43
N GLU A 298 -24.22 8.56 -13.23
CA GLU A 298 -24.09 9.33 -11.98
C GLU A 298 -22.62 9.70 -11.71
N TYR A 299 -21.70 8.74 -11.88
CA TYR A 299 -20.27 8.97 -11.79
C TYR A 299 -19.83 10.16 -12.65
N ARG A 300 -20.26 10.21 -13.92
CA ARG A 300 -19.92 11.31 -14.83
C ARG A 300 -20.49 12.66 -14.40
N ALA A 301 -21.73 12.69 -13.93
CA ALA A 301 -22.38 13.93 -13.49
C ALA A 301 -21.70 14.48 -12.23
N LEU A 302 -21.41 13.62 -11.26
CA LEU A 302 -20.69 13.99 -10.04
C LEU A 302 -19.25 14.39 -10.34
N LEU A 303 -18.57 13.67 -11.24
CA LEU A 303 -17.23 14.05 -11.64
C LEU A 303 -17.19 15.42 -12.32
N GLU A 304 -18.19 15.77 -13.12
CA GLU A 304 -18.29 17.12 -13.68
C GLU A 304 -18.41 18.17 -12.57
N ALA A 305 -19.23 17.92 -11.54
CA ALA A 305 -19.32 18.80 -10.37
C ALA A 305 -17.96 18.93 -9.68
N TYR A 306 -17.27 17.81 -9.43
CA TYR A 306 -15.94 17.78 -8.83
C TYR A 306 -14.92 18.61 -9.61
N LEU A 307 -14.84 18.41 -10.94
CA LEU A 307 -13.92 19.15 -11.83
C LEU A 307 -14.24 20.65 -11.92
N ARG A 308 -15.47 21.06 -11.58
CA ARG A 308 -15.88 22.47 -11.45
C ARG A 308 -15.57 23.05 -10.06
N GLY A 309 -14.93 22.28 -9.18
CA GLY A 309 -14.52 22.69 -7.85
C GLY A 309 -15.59 22.50 -6.77
N ILE A 310 -16.62 21.70 -7.03
CA ILE A 310 -17.71 21.44 -6.08
C ILE A 310 -17.33 20.27 -5.17
N VAL A 311 -17.41 20.47 -3.87
CA VAL A 311 -17.19 19.42 -2.86
C VAL A 311 -18.38 18.46 -2.84
N LEU A 312 -18.13 17.16 -2.84
CA LEU A 312 -19.16 16.14 -2.87
C LEU A 312 -19.11 15.32 -1.59
N VAL A 313 -20.24 15.19 -0.89
CA VAL A 313 -20.31 14.49 0.39
C VAL A 313 -21.46 13.51 0.35
N ALA A 314 -21.19 12.24 0.65
CA ALA A 314 -22.21 11.19 0.60
C ALA A 314 -22.19 10.27 1.82
N ALA A 315 -23.38 9.77 2.15
CA ALA A 315 -23.57 8.81 3.24
C ALA A 315 -23.06 7.41 2.84
N SER A 316 -22.26 6.77 3.70
CA SER A 316 -21.65 5.48 3.36
C SER A 316 -22.65 4.30 3.30
N GLY A 317 -23.73 4.37 4.08
CA GLY A 317 -24.81 3.37 4.11
C GLY A 317 -25.09 2.84 5.53
N ASN A 318 -26.23 2.16 5.69
CA ASN A 318 -26.80 1.79 7.01
C ASN A 318 -26.99 0.27 7.21
N ASP A 319 -26.25 -0.55 6.47
CA ASP A 319 -26.41 -2.00 6.44
C ASP A 319 -25.30 -2.75 7.23
N GLY A 320 -24.32 -2.02 7.76
CA GLY A 320 -23.11 -2.60 8.34
C GLY A 320 -22.32 -3.42 7.31
N ALA A 321 -22.29 -2.95 6.07
CA ALA A 321 -21.71 -3.62 4.91
C ALA A 321 -20.70 -2.72 4.17
N GLU A 322 -20.36 -3.08 2.92
CA GLU A 322 -19.51 -2.28 2.03
C GLU A 322 -20.12 -0.89 1.74
N VAL A 323 -19.27 0.10 1.46
CA VAL A 323 -19.70 1.48 1.16
C VAL A 323 -20.59 1.50 -0.08
N ASN A 324 -21.73 2.19 0.01
CA ASN A 324 -22.67 2.36 -1.10
C ASN A 324 -22.23 3.45 -2.07
N TYR A 325 -22.69 3.39 -3.31
CA TYR A 325 -22.60 4.50 -4.27
C TYR A 325 -23.70 5.52 -3.98
N PRO A 326 -23.43 6.84 -4.06
CA PRO A 326 -22.23 7.45 -4.66
C PRO A 326 -21.03 7.62 -3.73
N ALA A 327 -21.13 7.29 -2.44
CA ALA A 327 -20.02 7.44 -1.48
C ALA A 327 -18.78 6.60 -1.85
N ALA A 328 -18.96 5.47 -2.53
CA ALA A 328 -17.86 4.65 -3.02
C ALA A 328 -17.15 5.21 -4.28
N TYR A 329 -17.55 6.36 -4.82
CA TYR A 329 -16.78 7.00 -5.90
C TYR A 329 -15.54 7.72 -5.31
N PRO A 330 -14.32 7.48 -5.82
CA PRO A 330 -13.07 7.97 -5.18
C PRO A 330 -12.95 9.48 -4.92
N PHE A 331 -13.70 10.31 -5.66
CA PHE A 331 -13.67 11.78 -5.52
C PHE A 331 -14.87 12.33 -4.73
N VAL A 332 -15.64 11.44 -4.08
CA VAL A 332 -16.77 11.79 -3.21
C VAL A 332 -16.36 11.47 -1.78
N ILE A 333 -16.50 12.46 -0.88
CA ILE A 333 -16.19 12.29 0.54
C ILE A 333 -17.23 11.33 1.15
N SER A 334 -16.78 10.13 1.48
CA SER A 334 -17.57 9.04 2.04
C SER A 334 -17.64 9.14 3.56
N VAL A 335 -18.87 9.25 4.09
CA VAL A 335 -19.11 9.58 5.50
C VAL A 335 -19.80 8.44 6.24
N GLY A 336 -19.09 7.86 7.20
CA GLY A 336 -19.64 6.90 8.17
C GLY A 336 -20.17 7.56 9.44
N SER A 337 -20.87 6.79 10.26
CA SER A 337 -21.55 7.27 11.46
C SER A 337 -20.86 6.82 12.75
N VAL A 338 -20.75 7.74 13.71
CA VAL A 338 -20.42 7.45 15.12
C VAL A 338 -21.55 7.87 16.06
N ASN A 339 -21.60 7.22 17.21
CA ASN A 339 -22.52 7.56 18.29
C ASN A 339 -21.90 8.53 19.31
N LYS A 340 -22.68 8.93 20.32
CA LYS A 340 -22.28 9.89 21.36
C LYS A 340 -21.05 9.46 22.18
N ARG A 341 -20.70 8.17 22.18
CA ARG A 341 -19.49 7.65 22.85
C ARG A 341 -18.25 7.70 21.95
N GLY A 342 -18.39 8.16 20.70
CA GLY A 342 -17.32 8.17 19.71
C GLY A 342 -17.06 6.82 19.04
N TYR A 343 -17.89 5.81 19.30
CA TYR A 343 -17.78 4.51 18.62
C TYR A 343 -18.50 4.54 17.28
N LYS A 344 -17.96 3.82 16.29
CA LYS A 344 -18.66 3.55 15.03
C LYS A 344 -20.04 2.97 15.33
N SER A 345 -21.07 3.56 14.72
CA SER A 345 -22.45 3.06 14.80
C SER A 345 -22.53 1.68 14.16
N THR A 346 -23.29 0.77 14.77
CA THR A 346 -23.34 -0.64 14.34
C THR A 346 -23.82 -0.78 12.90
N PHE A 347 -24.77 0.07 12.48
CA PHE A 347 -25.31 0.12 11.12
C PHE A 347 -24.38 0.76 10.09
N SER A 348 -23.35 1.52 10.49
CA SER A 348 -22.52 2.26 9.53
C SER A 348 -21.78 1.31 8.60
N ASN A 349 -21.93 1.50 7.29
CA ASN A 349 -21.10 0.83 6.30
C ASN A 349 -19.62 1.22 6.45
N TYR A 350 -18.75 0.33 5.98
CA TYR A 350 -17.29 0.36 6.12
C TYR A 350 -16.64 -0.22 4.85
N GLY A 351 -15.38 0.07 4.60
CA GLY A 351 -14.72 -0.38 3.37
C GLY A 351 -13.49 0.45 3.04
N ASN A 352 -12.85 0.13 1.92
CA ASN A 352 -11.65 0.81 1.46
C ASN A 352 -11.93 2.24 0.95
N GLU A 353 -13.19 2.51 0.62
CA GLU A 353 -13.72 3.77 0.11
C GLU A 353 -14.25 4.69 1.23
N LEU A 354 -14.11 4.32 2.50
CA LEU A 354 -14.57 5.15 3.62
C LEU A 354 -13.49 6.19 3.99
N ASP A 355 -13.84 7.47 3.94
CA ASP A 355 -12.90 8.56 4.20
C ASP A 355 -12.92 9.00 5.66
N VAL A 356 -14.09 9.35 6.20
CA VAL A 356 -14.22 9.94 7.54
C VAL A 356 -15.48 9.48 8.27
N MET A 357 -15.51 9.72 9.58
CA MET A 357 -16.67 9.52 10.44
C MET A 357 -17.23 10.85 10.92
N ALA A 358 -18.55 10.92 11.10
CA ALA A 358 -19.20 12.02 11.80
C ALA A 358 -20.36 11.51 12.68
N PRO A 359 -20.79 12.29 13.68
CA PRO A 359 -21.99 11.99 14.46
C PRO A 359 -23.20 11.69 13.57
N GLY A 360 -23.80 10.51 13.75
CA GLY A 360 -24.99 10.11 12.99
C GLY A 360 -25.96 9.23 13.79
N GLU A 361 -25.83 9.16 15.12
CA GLU A 361 -26.74 8.43 16.01
C GLU A 361 -27.20 9.36 17.14
N GLY A 362 -28.52 9.52 17.30
CA GLY A 362 -29.12 10.42 18.27
C GLY A 362 -28.92 11.89 17.90
N ILE A 363 -29.10 12.22 16.62
CA ILE A 363 -28.92 13.58 16.10
C ILE A 363 -30.26 14.31 16.16
N VAL A 364 -30.33 15.38 16.95
CA VAL A 364 -31.53 16.24 17.01
C VAL A 364 -31.50 17.24 15.86
N THR A 365 -32.57 17.28 15.07
CA THR A 365 -32.72 18.15 13.89
C THR A 365 -34.19 18.53 13.63
N THR A 366 -34.42 19.43 12.68
CA THR A 366 -35.74 19.85 12.18
C THR A 366 -36.54 18.68 11.59
N ASP A 367 -37.87 18.75 11.63
CA ASP A 367 -38.79 17.83 10.98
C ASP A 367 -40.00 18.58 10.41
N LEU A 368 -40.88 17.89 9.70
CA LEU A 368 -42.09 18.49 9.14
C LEU A 368 -42.95 19.18 10.21
N ASN A 369 -43.79 20.13 9.78
CA ASN A 369 -44.74 20.85 10.63
C ASN A 369 -44.11 21.66 11.78
N ASN A 370 -42.95 22.32 11.53
CA ASN A 370 -42.24 23.12 12.54
C ASN A 370 -41.89 22.32 13.81
N SER A 371 -41.51 21.05 13.63
CA SER A 371 -41.17 20.15 14.75
C SER A 371 -39.72 19.71 14.69
N TYR A 372 -39.27 18.98 15.72
CA TYR A 372 -37.90 18.52 15.86
C TYR A 372 -37.89 17.06 16.26
N VAL A 373 -36.89 16.32 15.78
CA VAL A 373 -36.81 14.86 15.96
C VAL A 373 -35.37 14.41 16.14
N SER A 374 -35.19 13.32 16.89
CA SER A 374 -33.91 12.62 17.01
C SER A 374 -33.81 11.51 15.95
N VAL A 375 -32.73 11.50 15.18
CA VAL A 375 -32.54 10.59 14.04
C VAL A 375 -31.24 9.80 14.11
N ASN A 376 -31.19 8.69 13.37
CA ASN A 376 -30.04 7.80 13.24
C ASN A 376 -29.81 7.45 11.77
N GLY A 377 -28.56 7.44 11.33
CA GLY A 377 -28.14 7.05 9.98
C GLY A 377 -26.90 7.80 9.51
N THR A 378 -26.14 7.21 8.59
CA THR A 378 -25.07 7.91 7.86
C THR A 378 -25.62 9.06 7.03
N SER A 379 -26.89 9.01 6.64
CA SER A 379 -27.66 10.11 6.04
C SER A 379 -27.70 11.39 6.89
N PHE A 380 -27.44 11.27 8.21
CA PHE A 380 -27.35 12.39 9.15
C PHE A 380 -25.91 12.68 9.59
N ALA A 381 -24.96 11.81 9.26
CA ALA A 381 -23.53 12.07 9.41
C ALA A 381 -22.99 12.89 8.22
N SER A 382 -23.42 12.59 6.99
CA SER A 382 -23.05 13.34 5.78
C SER A 382 -23.38 14.84 5.83
N PRO A 383 -24.56 15.30 6.32
CA PRO A 383 -24.80 16.72 6.50
C PRO A 383 -23.95 17.34 7.60
N VAL A 384 -23.45 16.58 8.57
CA VAL A 384 -22.48 17.10 9.54
C VAL A 384 -21.18 17.47 8.83
N VAL A 385 -20.64 16.58 8.00
CA VAL A 385 -19.45 16.85 7.17
C VAL A 385 -19.72 18.01 6.19
N SER A 386 -20.87 18.04 5.52
CA SER A 386 -21.22 19.14 4.61
C SER A 386 -21.30 20.49 5.32
N GLY A 387 -21.87 20.53 6.53
CA GLY A 387 -21.90 21.72 7.38
C GLY A 387 -20.49 22.18 7.75
N VAL A 388 -19.63 21.28 8.21
CA VAL A 388 -18.24 21.60 8.59
C VAL A 388 -17.42 22.05 7.38
N ALA A 389 -17.55 21.39 6.23
CA ALA A 389 -16.92 21.83 4.98
C ALA A 389 -17.39 23.23 4.57
N SER A 390 -18.68 23.55 4.79
CA SER A 390 -19.21 24.88 4.48
C SER A 390 -18.66 25.96 5.42
N LEU A 391 -18.39 25.65 6.69
CA LEU A 391 -17.71 26.58 7.62
C LEU A 391 -16.33 26.95 7.08
N LEU A 392 -15.54 25.95 6.67
CA LEU A 392 -14.23 26.17 6.07
C LEU A 392 -14.30 27.03 4.81
N LEU A 393 -15.23 26.74 3.88
CA LEU A 393 -15.38 27.54 2.66
C LEU A 393 -15.92 28.95 2.90
N SER A 394 -16.58 29.19 4.05
CA SER A 394 -17.05 30.52 4.46
C SER A 394 -15.89 31.40 4.92
N GLU A 395 -14.89 30.80 5.58
CA GLU A 395 -13.71 31.49 6.09
C GLU A 395 -12.57 31.56 5.06
N GLN A 396 -12.35 30.47 4.32
CA GLN A 396 -11.24 30.30 3.37
C GLN A 396 -11.78 30.08 1.96
N SER A 397 -11.91 31.17 1.19
CA SER A 397 -12.39 31.09 -0.19
C SER A 397 -11.30 30.59 -1.15
N GLY A 398 -11.69 29.76 -2.12
CA GLY A 398 -10.81 29.33 -3.22
C GLY A 398 -10.20 27.93 -3.03
N LEU A 399 -10.54 27.24 -1.93
CA LEU A 399 -10.19 25.84 -1.75
C LEU A 399 -10.95 24.95 -2.73
N GLY A 400 -10.22 24.05 -3.38
CA GLY A 400 -10.79 23.00 -4.21
C GLY A 400 -11.20 21.76 -3.41
N PRO A 401 -11.94 20.82 -4.02
CA PRO A 401 -12.44 19.62 -3.34
C PRO A 401 -11.36 18.79 -2.65
N ALA A 402 -10.25 18.48 -3.33
CA ALA A 402 -9.13 17.73 -2.74
C ALA A 402 -8.52 18.40 -1.50
N GLN A 403 -8.43 19.73 -1.49
CA GLN A 403 -7.90 20.48 -0.35
C GLN A 403 -8.86 20.45 0.84
N VAL A 404 -10.17 20.54 0.58
CA VAL A 404 -11.21 20.43 1.61
C VAL A 404 -11.21 19.02 2.21
N GLN A 405 -11.14 17.99 1.37
CA GLN A 405 -11.06 16.60 1.81
C GLN A 405 -9.81 16.35 2.65
N TRP A 406 -8.64 16.81 2.20
CA TRP A 406 -7.40 16.67 2.94
C TRP A 406 -7.48 17.34 4.33
N LEU A 407 -8.04 18.55 4.41
CA LEU A 407 -8.21 19.25 5.69
C LEU A 407 -9.20 18.52 6.62
N LEU A 408 -10.27 17.94 6.08
CA LEU A 408 -11.21 17.09 6.84
C LEU A 408 -10.50 15.85 7.40
N GLU A 409 -9.80 15.11 6.55
CA GLU A 409 -9.12 13.87 6.91
C GLU A 409 -7.97 14.13 7.90
N ASN A 410 -7.16 15.17 7.67
CA ASN A 410 -6.07 15.53 8.57
C ASN A 410 -6.58 16.07 9.92
N SER A 411 -7.78 16.67 9.97
CA SER A 411 -8.36 17.18 11.22
C SER A 411 -8.56 16.10 12.29
N THR A 412 -8.71 14.83 11.87
CA THR A 412 -8.93 13.72 12.80
C THR A 412 -7.67 13.39 13.60
N GLY A 413 -6.48 13.60 13.01
CA GLY A 413 -5.19 13.22 13.57
C GLY A 413 -4.98 11.71 13.69
N THR A 414 -5.68 10.89 12.89
CA THR A 414 -5.54 9.41 12.94
C THR A 414 -5.15 8.82 11.59
N SER A 415 -4.54 7.64 11.59
CA SER A 415 -4.23 6.89 10.37
C SER A 415 -5.48 6.20 9.82
N TRP A 416 -5.56 6.14 8.49
CA TRP A 416 -6.67 5.51 7.81
C TRP A 416 -6.80 4.01 8.12
N ASN A 417 -8.03 3.52 8.25
CA ASN A 417 -8.36 2.09 8.25
C ASN A 417 -9.75 1.84 7.65
N PRO A 418 -10.04 0.63 7.13
CA PRO A 418 -11.32 0.34 6.48
C PRO A 418 -12.56 0.48 7.38
N SER A 419 -12.40 0.40 8.70
CA SER A 419 -13.53 0.42 9.65
C SER A 419 -14.05 1.82 9.94
N THR A 420 -13.16 2.81 9.93
CA THR A 420 -13.44 4.18 10.39
C THR A 420 -12.88 5.26 9.46
N GLY A 421 -12.30 4.90 8.32
CA GLY A 421 -11.55 5.83 7.49
C GLY A 421 -10.41 6.46 8.30
N PHE A 422 -10.19 7.76 8.12
CA PHE A 422 -9.34 8.60 8.96
C PHE A 422 -9.95 8.91 10.33
N GLY A 423 -11.16 8.44 10.67
CA GLY A 423 -11.79 8.67 11.97
C GLY A 423 -12.71 9.88 12.01
N LYS A 424 -13.06 10.32 13.23
CA LYS A 424 -14.07 11.36 13.44
C LYS A 424 -13.52 12.76 13.16
N ILE A 425 -14.21 13.53 12.32
CA ILE A 425 -13.83 14.91 11.96
C ILE A 425 -13.80 15.85 13.17
N ASP A 426 -13.03 16.94 13.03
CA ASP A 426 -12.87 17.99 14.03
C ASP A 426 -12.84 19.36 13.33
N ALA A 427 -13.91 20.14 13.44
CA ALA A 427 -14.06 21.42 12.73
C ALA A 427 -13.00 22.44 13.14
N TYR A 428 -12.68 22.52 14.42
CA TYR A 428 -11.68 23.47 14.93
C TYR A 428 -10.29 23.15 14.40
N LYS A 429 -9.90 21.86 14.42
CA LYS A 429 -8.61 21.44 13.85
C LYS A 429 -8.56 21.64 12.35
N MET A 430 -9.64 21.34 11.63
CA MET A 430 -9.73 21.59 10.18
C MET A 430 -9.45 23.05 9.84
N MET A 431 -10.00 23.99 10.61
CA MET A 431 -9.85 25.44 10.42
C MET A 431 -8.44 25.97 10.75
N THR A 432 -7.76 25.33 11.70
CA THR A 432 -6.44 25.76 12.19
C THR A 432 -5.27 25.01 11.53
N THR A 433 -5.57 24.03 10.68
CA THR A 433 -4.57 23.28 9.91
C THR A 433 -4.18 24.03 8.65
N ASN A 434 -2.88 24.13 8.38
CA ASN A 434 -2.37 24.64 7.11
C ASN A 434 -2.21 23.50 6.10
N LEU A 435 -2.52 23.77 4.84
CA LEU A 435 -2.22 22.85 3.72
C LEU A 435 -0.72 22.55 3.63
N PRO A 436 -0.34 21.36 3.13
CA PRO A 436 1.06 21.00 2.93
C PRO A 436 1.70 21.90 1.87
N ASN A 437 3.03 22.07 1.96
CA ASN A 437 3.78 22.85 0.99
C ASN A 437 4.17 21.99 -0.22
N LEU A 438 3.51 22.24 -1.36
CA LEU A 438 3.69 21.48 -2.59
C LEU A 438 4.86 21.96 -3.49
N ILE A 439 5.70 22.89 -3.04
CA ILE A 439 6.78 23.46 -3.90
C ILE A 439 7.80 22.39 -4.35
N ASN A 440 8.07 21.40 -3.51
CA ASN A 440 9.02 20.33 -3.80
C ASN A 440 8.35 19.03 -4.26
N ASP A 441 7.02 19.06 -4.39
CA ASP A 441 6.22 17.92 -4.81
C ASP A 441 6.45 17.60 -6.29
N ILE A 442 6.24 16.33 -6.66
CA ILE A 442 6.35 15.96 -8.07
C ILE A 442 5.14 16.52 -8.82
N SER A 443 5.36 16.92 -10.06
CA SER A 443 4.31 17.54 -10.85
C SER A 443 3.19 16.58 -11.19
N ASN A 444 1.97 17.06 -10.95
CA ASN A 444 0.70 16.51 -11.43
C ASN A 444 0.51 16.60 -12.96
N ASP A 445 1.44 17.24 -13.69
CA ASP A 445 1.46 17.34 -15.14
C ASP A 445 2.56 16.46 -15.77
N SER A 446 2.14 15.50 -16.59
CA SER A 446 3.05 14.61 -17.32
C SER A 446 3.99 15.34 -18.29
N GLY A 447 3.70 16.60 -18.66
CA GLY A 447 4.60 17.47 -19.41
C GLY A 447 5.85 17.93 -18.65
N THR A 448 5.82 17.87 -17.31
CA THR A 448 6.90 18.31 -16.41
C THR A 448 7.35 17.19 -15.47
N ALA A 449 7.18 15.94 -15.91
CA ALA A 449 7.52 14.73 -15.17
C ALA A 449 8.99 14.68 -14.70
N LYS A 450 9.22 14.12 -13.50
CA LYS A 450 10.55 13.94 -12.91
C LYS A 450 11.31 12.82 -13.60
N THR A 451 12.48 13.12 -14.16
CA THR A 451 13.29 12.09 -14.82
C THR A 451 13.89 11.10 -13.83
N ILE A 452 13.73 9.80 -14.11
CA ILE A 452 14.31 8.70 -13.34
C ILE A 452 15.25 7.85 -14.20
N THR A 453 16.14 7.13 -13.54
CA THR A 453 17.08 6.19 -14.18
C THR A 453 16.74 4.75 -13.82
N LEU A 454 16.98 3.83 -14.75
CA LEU A 454 16.79 2.40 -14.50
C LEU A 454 17.59 1.92 -13.28
N ASN A 455 16.99 1.03 -12.50
CA ASN A 455 17.50 0.41 -11.27
C ASN A 455 17.74 1.38 -10.09
N ALA A 456 17.30 2.64 -10.18
CA ALA A 456 17.30 3.56 -9.05
C ALA A 456 15.99 3.43 -8.28
N MET A 457 16.08 3.36 -6.94
CA MET A 457 14.92 3.44 -6.06
C MET A 457 14.55 4.92 -5.86
N ASN A 458 13.28 5.25 -6.07
CA ASN A 458 12.72 6.57 -5.83
C ASN A 458 11.73 6.47 -4.68
N HIS A 459 11.72 7.48 -3.81
CA HIS A 459 10.74 7.64 -2.75
C HIS A 459 10.05 8.99 -2.91
N GLU A 460 8.74 9.00 -2.73
CA GLU A 460 7.93 10.22 -2.76
C GLU A 460 6.65 10.01 -1.94
N TYR A 461 5.94 11.10 -1.63
CA TYR A 461 4.71 11.10 -0.85
C TYR A 461 3.55 11.60 -1.71
N LEU A 462 2.38 10.99 -1.56
CA LEU A 462 1.13 11.57 -2.08
C LEU A 462 0.66 12.64 -1.10
N GLN A 463 0.92 13.91 -1.40
CA GLN A 463 0.83 15.03 -0.45
C GLN A 463 -0.62 15.39 -0.09
N ILE A 464 -1.52 15.33 -1.07
CA ILE A 464 -2.94 15.66 -0.94
C ILE A 464 -3.80 14.62 -1.67
N ASN A 465 -5.13 14.67 -1.47
CA ASN A 465 -6.03 13.87 -2.27
C ASN A 465 -5.88 14.25 -3.76
N ASP A 466 -6.12 13.31 -4.66
CA ASP A 466 -5.95 13.43 -6.11
C ASP A 466 -4.51 13.70 -6.60
N ASP A 467 -3.51 13.53 -5.75
CA ASP A 467 -2.12 13.71 -6.12
C ASP A 467 -1.62 12.58 -7.05
N ILE A 468 -0.99 12.98 -8.15
CA ILE A 468 -0.45 12.11 -9.20
C ILE A 468 0.99 12.53 -9.48
N ASP A 469 1.92 11.67 -9.14
CA ASP A 469 3.34 11.91 -9.40
C ASP A 469 3.73 11.38 -10.77
N TRP A 470 4.11 12.28 -11.67
CA TRP A 470 4.61 11.90 -13.00
C TRP A 470 6.13 11.78 -13.02
N TYR A 471 6.60 10.62 -13.48
CA TYR A 471 8.01 10.31 -13.75
C TYR A 471 8.26 10.13 -15.24
N SER A 472 9.47 10.42 -15.71
CA SER A 472 9.89 10.19 -17.10
C SER A 472 11.09 9.26 -17.20
N LEU A 473 11.12 8.41 -18.23
CA LEU A 473 12.15 7.40 -18.45
C LEU A 473 12.45 7.21 -19.94
N SER A 474 13.73 7.30 -20.32
CA SER A 474 14.19 7.09 -21.70
C SER A 474 14.67 5.65 -21.94
N ILE A 475 14.14 4.99 -22.98
CA ILE A 475 14.50 3.62 -23.37
C ILE A 475 15.24 3.65 -24.71
N SER A 476 16.48 3.14 -24.74
CA SER A 476 17.34 3.21 -25.93
C SER A 476 17.23 2.00 -26.87
N LYS A 477 16.86 0.83 -26.34
CA LYS A 477 16.73 -0.43 -27.06
C LYS A 477 15.50 -1.17 -26.56
N THR A 478 14.89 -2.00 -27.40
CA THR A 478 13.80 -2.87 -26.97
C THR A 478 14.27 -3.72 -25.80
N THR A 479 13.58 -3.61 -24.67
CA THR A 479 13.97 -4.20 -23.40
C THR A 479 12.74 -4.51 -22.58
N LYS A 480 12.82 -5.51 -21.71
CA LYS A 480 11.74 -5.84 -20.80
C LYS A 480 11.96 -5.06 -19.50
N LEU A 481 11.02 -4.20 -19.12
CA LEU A 481 11.10 -3.46 -17.86
C LEU A 481 10.31 -4.19 -16.78
N HIS A 482 10.80 -4.12 -15.56
CA HIS A 482 10.08 -4.52 -14.36
C HIS A 482 9.92 -3.30 -13.48
N ILE A 483 8.68 -2.91 -13.21
CA ILE A 483 8.34 -1.80 -12.34
C ILE A 483 7.90 -2.37 -11.00
N GLU A 484 8.59 -1.98 -9.95
CA GLU A 484 8.25 -2.23 -8.56
C GLU A 484 7.71 -0.93 -7.99
N LEU A 485 6.44 -0.94 -7.58
CA LEU A 485 5.79 0.17 -6.91
C LEU A 485 5.19 -0.37 -5.61
N GLY A 486 5.29 0.38 -4.52
CA GLY A 486 4.78 -0.12 -3.24
C GLY A 486 4.56 0.96 -2.22
N HIS A 487 3.51 0.78 -1.42
CA HIS A 487 3.19 1.59 -0.27
C HIS A 487 2.53 0.69 0.80
N PRO A 488 2.82 0.86 2.09
CA PRO A 488 2.31 -0.02 3.15
C PRO A 488 0.78 0.07 3.36
N ASN A 489 0.16 1.22 3.09
CA ASN A 489 -1.22 1.52 3.49
C ASN A 489 -2.13 2.05 2.36
N ASN A 490 -1.58 2.21 1.15
CA ASN A 490 -2.28 2.78 -0.01
C ASN A 490 -2.32 1.73 -1.11
N ASP A 491 -3.34 1.82 -1.94
CA ASP A 491 -3.54 0.96 -3.11
C ASP A 491 -2.98 1.71 -4.31
N LEU A 492 -1.67 1.61 -4.50
CA LEU A 492 -1.04 2.40 -5.54
C LEU A 492 -1.32 1.80 -6.90
N VAL A 493 -1.66 2.67 -7.84
CA VAL A 493 -1.87 2.30 -9.23
C VAL A 493 -0.91 3.06 -10.12
N LEU A 494 -0.54 2.40 -11.22
CA LEU A 494 0.41 2.94 -12.17
C LEU A 494 -0.26 3.23 -13.50
N TRP A 495 0.13 4.35 -14.10
CA TRP A 495 -0.28 4.72 -15.42
C TRP A 495 0.90 4.97 -16.35
N LEU A 496 1.03 4.12 -17.37
CA LEU A 496 2.07 4.22 -18.37
C LEU A 496 1.62 4.98 -19.62
N GLN A 497 2.47 5.89 -20.08
CA GLN A 497 2.33 6.67 -21.30
C GLN A 497 3.60 6.54 -22.13
N LYS A 498 3.52 6.14 -23.40
CA LYS A 498 4.65 6.23 -24.33
C LYS A 498 4.57 7.52 -25.13
N LYS A 499 5.65 8.30 -25.15
CA LYS A 499 5.75 9.58 -25.86
C LYS A 499 6.47 9.39 -27.21
N ASN A 500 5.71 9.46 -28.30
CA ASN A 500 6.21 9.49 -29.68
C ASN A 500 6.06 10.92 -30.24
N GLY A 501 6.98 11.82 -29.93
CA GLY A 501 6.83 13.25 -30.27
C GLY A 501 5.78 13.94 -29.38
N GLU A 502 4.68 14.45 -29.97
CA GLU A 502 3.50 14.97 -29.23
C GLU A 502 2.42 13.90 -28.97
N ILE A 503 2.57 12.70 -29.57
CA ILE A 503 1.56 11.64 -29.46
C ILE A 503 1.87 10.79 -28.24
N VAL A 504 0.90 10.72 -27.32
CA VAL A 504 0.89 9.80 -26.19
C VAL A 504 0.10 8.56 -26.58
N GLU A 505 0.79 7.43 -26.74
CA GLU A 505 0.16 6.11 -26.89
C GLU A 505 -0.10 5.53 -25.49
N TRP A 506 -1.38 5.25 -25.22
CA TRP A 506 -1.88 4.78 -23.93
C TRP A 506 -1.81 3.26 -23.91
N GLU A 507 -0.93 2.68 -23.10
CA GLU A 507 -0.69 1.24 -23.16
C GLU A 507 -1.33 0.47 -21.99
N GLU A 508 -1.21 0.89 -20.73
CA GLU A 508 -1.79 0.12 -19.60
C GLU A 508 -2.17 0.96 -18.36
N PHE A 509 -3.30 0.58 -17.74
CA PHE A 509 -3.65 0.87 -16.34
C PHE A 509 -3.37 -0.42 -15.56
N VAL A 510 -2.57 -0.32 -14.50
CA VAL A 510 -2.08 -1.48 -13.76
C VAL A 510 -2.51 -1.37 -12.31
N ASP A 511 -3.20 -2.41 -11.87
CA ASP A 511 -3.75 -2.63 -10.55
C ASP A 511 -3.71 -4.17 -10.35
N VAL A 512 -2.60 -4.67 -9.81
CA VAL A 512 -2.33 -6.11 -9.65
C VAL A 512 -2.11 -6.53 -8.20
N GLY A 513 -1.89 -5.60 -7.29
CA GLY A 513 -1.90 -5.79 -5.84
C GLY A 513 -3.21 -5.32 -5.21
N ASN A 514 -3.30 -5.44 -3.89
CA ASN A 514 -4.30 -4.75 -3.07
C ASN A 514 -3.55 -3.79 -2.13
N ILE A 515 -4.29 -3.01 -1.34
CA ILE A 515 -3.74 -2.17 -0.26
C ILE A 515 -2.62 -2.91 0.51
N GLY A 516 -1.42 -2.31 0.53
CA GLY A 516 -0.26 -2.84 1.27
C GLY A 516 0.51 -3.94 0.56
N GLU A 517 0.04 -4.40 -0.60
CA GLU A 517 0.79 -5.28 -1.50
C GLU A 517 1.52 -4.41 -2.54
N GLY A 518 2.79 -4.72 -2.83
CA GLY A 518 3.53 -3.97 -3.85
C GLY A 518 3.07 -4.35 -5.26
N GLU A 519 2.80 -3.35 -6.09
CA GLU A 519 2.60 -3.48 -7.53
C GLU A 519 3.88 -3.95 -8.22
N ASN A 520 3.80 -5.11 -8.87
CA ASN A 520 4.91 -5.68 -9.63
C ASN A 520 4.51 -5.87 -11.08
N TYR A 521 5.03 -5.01 -11.95
CA TYR A 521 4.58 -4.91 -13.33
C TYR A 521 5.70 -5.16 -14.34
N ILE A 522 5.41 -5.86 -15.44
CA ILE A 522 6.42 -6.19 -16.45
C ILE A 522 5.93 -5.78 -17.83
N ILE A 523 6.69 -4.94 -18.52
CA ILE A 523 6.37 -4.46 -19.88
C ILE A 523 7.47 -4.77 -20.88
N ASP A 524 7.04 -5.02 -22.11
CA ASP A 524 7.92 -5.04 -23.28
C ASP A 524 8.09 -3.59 -23.78
N ALA A 525 9.12 -2.88 -23.30
CA ALA A 525 9.38 -1.49 -23.68
C ALA A 525 10.16 -1.44 -25.00
N THR A 526 9.69 -0.65 -25.95
CA THR A 526 10.40 -0.35 -27.21
C THR A 526 11.16 0.97 -27.07
N PRO A 527 12.13 1.29 -27.95
CA PRO A 527 12.84 2.55 -27.85
C PRO A 527 11.89 3.76 -27.88
N GLY A 528 12.12 4.72 -26.98
CA GLY A 528 11.27 5.91 -26.82
C GLY A 528 11.31 6.49 -25.41
N GLU A 529 10.59 7.60 -25.22
CA GLU A 529 10.39 8.22 -23.91
C GLU A 529 9.09 7.70 -23.30
N TYR A 530 9.11 7.36 -22.01
CA TYR A 530 7.96 6.88 -21.25
C TYR A 530 7.68 7.82 -20.08
N ASN A 531 6.41 8.07 -19.82
CA ASN A 531 5.93 8.73 -18.62
C ASN A 531 5.17 7.72 -17.75
N ILE A 532 5.39 7.76 -16.45
CA ILE A 532 4.80 6.88 -15.44
C ILE A 532 4.10 7.77 -14.42
N GLY A 533 2.77 7.71 -14.35
CA GLY A 533 1.98 8.37 -13.31
C GLY A 533 1.71 7.42 -12.15
N VAL A 534 1.96 7.86 -10.92
CA VAL A 534 1.72 7.10 -9.69
C VAL A 534 0.69 7.83 -8.85
N PHE A 535 -0.34 7.12 -8.37
CA PHE A 535 -1.39 7.66 -7.51
C PHE A 535 -2.10 6.55 -6.72
N ASP A 536 -2.87 6.88 -5.69
CA ASP A 536 -3.71 5.91 -4.95
C ASP A 536 -5.05 5.69 -5.69
N TYR A 537 -5.53 4.44 -5.73
CA TYR A 537 -6.78 4.06 -6.41
C TYR A 537 -7.99 4.85 -5.89
N ASN A 538 -8.06 5.04 -4.57
CA ASN A 538 -9.08 5.79 -3.85
C ASN A 538 -8.69 7.27 -3.66
N LEU A 539 -7.64 7.75 -4.34
CA LEU A 539 -7.17 9.13 -4.33
C LEU A 539 -6.78 9.63 -2.92
N ARG A 540 -6.36 8.72 -2.04
CA ARG A 540 -5.93 9.04 -0.68
C ARG A 540 -4.48 9.54 -0.65
N TRP A 541 -4.25 10.56 0.17
CA TRP A 541 -2.93 11.04 0.54
C TRP A 541 -2.26 10.11 1.57
N SER A 542 -0.98 10.34 1.85
CA SER A 542 -0.25 9.60 2.89
C SER A 542 0.91 10.40 3.49
N ASN A 543 1.10 10.25 4.81
CA ASN A 543 2.29 10.72 5.52
C ASN A 543 3.49 9.76 5.41
N GLU A 544 3.31 8.62 4.74
CA GLU A 544 4.35 7.65 4.45
C GLU A 544 4.74 7.74 2.97
N SER A 545 6.03 7.61 2.69
CA SER A 545 6.52 7.63 1.31
C SER A 545 6.24 6.30 0.63
N TYR A 546 5.84 6.31 -0.63
CA TYR A 546 5.89 5.11 -1.47
C TYR A 546 7.29 4.89 -2.04
N SER A 547 7.51 3.73 -2.66
CA SER A 547 8.74 3.42 -3.39
C SER A 547 8.42 3.08 -4.85
N LEU A 548 9.18 3.64 -5.80
CA LEU A 548 9.12 3.31 -7.22
C LEU A 548 10.52 2.93 -7.73
N MET A 549 10.65 1.74 -8.32
CA MET A 549 11.85 1.31 -9.04
C MET A 549 11.49 0.72 -10.40
N VAL A 550 12.18 1.17 -11.45
CA VAL A 550 12.07 0.57 -12.79
C VAL A 550 13.38 -0.16 -13.10
N LYS A 551 13.34 -1.49 -13.17
CA LYS A 551 14.46 -2.36 -13.49
C LYS A 551 14.44 -2.78 -14.95
N ASN A 552 15.60 -3.12 -15.48
CA ASN A 552 15.70 -3.84 -16.74
C ASN A 552 15.83 -5.35 -16.49
N LEU A 553 14.90 -6.13 -17.04
CA LEU A 553 14.97 -7.59 -17.06
C LEU A 553 15.89 -8.07 -18.19
N GLU A 554 17.19 -8.21 -17.92
CA GLU A 554 18.10 -8.92 -18.81
C GLU A 554 18.02 -10.45 -18.59
N LEU A 555 17.15 -11.13 -19.34
CA LEU A 555 17.17 -12.59 -19.45
C LEU A 555 18.36 -13.04 -20.30
N LYS A 556 19.34 -13.72 -19.67
CA LYS A 556 20.56 -14.19 -20.35
C LYS A 556 20.41 -15.67 -20.72
N ARG A 557 19.97 -15.94 -21.95
CA ARG A 557 19.81 -17.31 -22.45
C ARG A 557 21.17 -17.90 -22.87
N ILE A 558 21.46 -19.11 -22.42
CA ILE A 558 22.65 -19.89 -22.77
C ILE A 558 22.18 -21.18 -23.44
N TYR A 559 22.53 -21.38 -24.71
CA TYR A 559 22.10 -22.53 -25.48
C TYR A 559 23.05 -22.80 -26.64
N GLY A 560 23.13 -24.07 -27.04
CA GLY A 560 23.74 -24.47 -28.31
C GLY A 560 22.70 -25.09 -29.25
N THR A 561 23.15 -25.53 -30.43
CA THR A 561 22.32 -26.23 -31.42
C THR A 561 21.89 -27.63 -30.99
N SER A 562 22.58 -28.20 -30.00
CA SER A 562 22.29 -29.52 -29.41
C SER A 562 22.51 -29.49 -27.90
N ARG A 563 22.07 -30.53 -27.18
CA ARG A 563 22.37 -30.68 -25.74
C ARG A 563 23.87 -30.71 -25.43
N ILE A 564 24.68 -31.23 -26.35
CA ILE A 564 26.15 -31.25 -26.23
C ILE A 564 26.68 -29.82 -26.35
N ASP A 565 26.20 -29.06 -27.35
CA ASP A 565 26.62 -27.68 -27.55
C ASP A 565 26.13 -26.77 -26.41
N THR A 566 24.93 -26.98 -25.86
CA THR A 566 24.44 -26.28 -24.67
C THR A 566 25.36 -26.51 -23.47
N ALA A 567 25.81 -27.74 -23.24
CA ALA A 567 26.80 -28.05 -22.18
C ALA A 567 28.12 -27.29 -22.38
N ILE A 568 28.57 -27.14 -23.63
CA ILE A 568 29.77 -26.37 -23.99
C ILE A 568 29.55 -24.88 -23.74
N GLU A 569 28.40 -24.31 -24.11
CA GLU A 569 28.09 -22.89 -23.85
C GLU A 569 27.96 -22.59 -22.34
N ILE A 570 27.39 -23.52 -21.56
CA ILE A 570 27.39 -23.45 -20.09
C ILE A 570 28.84 -23.45 -19.56
N SER A 571 29.69 -24.33 -20.09
CA SER A 571 31.10 -24.40 -19.72
C SER A 571 31.87 -23.12 -20.06
N LYS A 572 31.68 -22.55 -21.25
CA LYS A 572 32.27 -21.25 -21.63
C LYS A 572 31.80 -20.13 -20.72
N ARG A 573 30.53 -20.13 -20.30
CA ARG A 573 29.99 -19.13 -19.38
C ARG A 573 30.61 -19.22 -17.98
N GLY A 574 30.71 -20.42 -17.42
CA GLY A 574 31.22 -20.66 -16.07
C GLY A 574 32.74 -20.51 -15.96
N TRP A 575 33.45 -20.93 -17.01
CA TRP A 575 34.92 -20.99 -17.09
C TRP A 575 35.43 -20.37 -18.40
N PRO A 576 35.26 -19.04 -18.60
CA PRO A 576 35.67 -18.37 -19.83
C PRO A 576 37.18 -18.47 -20.07
N ASN A 577 37.97 -18.46 -18.99
CA ASN A 577 39.43 -18.51 -19.03
C ASN A 577 40.01 -19.90 -18.68
N GLY A 578 39.18 -20.95 -18.72
CA GLY A 578 39.55 -22.31 -18.34
C GLY A 578 39.38 -22.61 -16.84
N LEU A 579 39.81 -23.81 -16.44
CA LEU A 579 39.61 -24.34 -15.07
C LEU A 579 40.66 -23.79 -14.10
N THR A 580 40.20 -23.39 -12.92
CA THR A 580 41.04 -22.77 -11.88
C THR A 580 41.26 -23.66 -10.65
N HIS A 581 40.37 -24.63 -10.42
CA HIS A 581 40.55 -25.61 -9.35
C HIS A 581 41.85 -26.41 -9.54
N SER A 582 42.50 -26.82 -8.44
CA SER A 582 43.80 -27.50 -8.45
C SER A 582 43.83 -28.76 -9.31
N GLU A 583 42.74 -29.52 -9.31
CA GLU A 583 42.61 -30.75 -10.10
C GLU A 583 42.28 -30.49 -11.58
N LYS A 584 41.78 -29.29 -11.92
CA LYS A 584 41.29 -28.93 -13.27
C LYS A 584 40.48 -30.04 -13.91
N ALA A 585 39.46 -30.51 -13.19
CA ALA A 585 38.65 -31.65 -13.58
C ALA A 585 37.53 -31.26 -14.55
N VAL A 586 37.24 -32.16 -15.49
CA VAL A 586 36.00 -32.15 -16.29
C VAL A 586 35.21 -33.41 -15.98
N ILE A 587 33.89 -33.26 -15.81
CA ILE A 587 32.99 -34.38 -15.56
C ILE A 587 32.28 -34.73 -16.87
N MET A 588 32.46 -35.95 -17.35
CA MET A 588 31.81 -36.48 -18.55
C MET A 588 30.59 -37.31 -18.14
N ALA A 589 29.42 -36.90 -18.62
CA ALA A 589 28.15 -37.59 -18.41
C ALA A 589 27.50 -37.98 -19.74
N ARG A 590 26.60 -38.97 -19.66
CA ARG A 590 25.83 -39.43 -20.81
C ARG A 590 24.75 -38.40 -21.18
N ALA A 591 24.58 -38.14 -22.48
CA ALA A 591 23.69 -37.10 -22.99
C ALA A 591 22.21 -37.51 -23.07
N ASP A 592 21.89 -38.78 -23.35
CA ASP A 592 20.54 -39.30 -23.65
C ASP A 592 19.79 -39.82 -22.43
N ASN A 593 20.49 -40.33 -21.41
CA ASN A 593 19.91 -40.76 -20.15
C ASN A 593 20.85 -40.42 -18.99
N PRO A 594 20.69 -39.26 -18.35
CA PRO A 594 21.63 -38.77 -17.35
C PRO A 594 21.34 -39.32 -15.95
N ALA A 595 20.68 -40.48 -15.80
CA ALA A 595 20.37 -41.07 -14.49
C ALA A 595 21.61 -41.28 -13.62
N ASP A 596 22.74 -41.68 -14.23
CA ASP A 596 24.03 -41.86 -13.54
C ASP A 596 24.72 -40.53 -13.19
N ALA A 597 24.23 -39.41 -13.71
CA ALA A 597 24.82 -38.08 -13.56
C ALA A 597 24.08 -37.19 -12.56
N LEU A 598 23.00 -37.64 -11.93
CA LEU A 598 22.27 -36.84 -10.95
C LEU A 598 23.11 -36.51 -9.71
N ALA A 599 23.91 -37.49 -9.26
CA ALA A 599 24.85 -37.29 -8.16
C ALA A 599 26.09 -36.47 -8.58
N ALA A 600 26.29 -36.22 -9.88
CA ALA A 600 27.43 -35.46 -10.39
C ALA A 600 27.45 -34.02 -9.88
N ALA A 601 26.30 -33.48 -9.47
CA ALA A 601 26.17 -32.12 -8.99
C ALA A 601 27.11 -31.82 -7.80
N GLY A 602 27.18 -32.72 -6.82
CA GLY A 602 28.08 -32.57 -5.67
C GLY A 602 29.55 -32.62 -6.06
N LEU A 603 29.90 -33.51 -7.00
CA LEU A 603 31.25 -33.59 -7.57
C LEU A 603 31.60 -32.30 -8.33
N ALA A 604 30.68 -31.78 -9.14
CA ALA A 604 30.86 -30.52 -9.88
C ALA A 604 31.06 -29.33 -8.95
N GLY A 605 30.31 -29.26 -7.85
CA GLY A 605 30.44 -28.22 -6.83
C GLY A 605 31.77 -28.28 -6.09
N ILE A 606 32.21 -29.48 -5.66
CA ILE A 606 33.48 -29.64 -4.95
C ILE A 606 34.68 -29.36 -5.85
N LYS A 607 34.65 -29.83 -7.09
CA LYS A 607 35.78 -29.74 -8.02
C LYS A 607 35.78 -28.47 -8.85
N ASP A 608 34.80 -27.58 -8.66
CA ASP A 608 34.53 -26.42 -9.49
C ASP A 608 34.64 -26.75 -10.99
N ALA A 609 33.87 -27.76 -11.41
CA ALA A 609 34.03 -28.42 -12.71
C ALA A 609 32.77 -28.32 -13.58
N PRO A 610 32.91 -28.12 -14.90
CA PRO A 610 31.82 -28.28 -15.84
C PRO A 610 31.44 -29.75 -15.98
N ILE A 611 30.14 -29.98 -16.16
CA ILE A 611 29.62 -31.27 -16.63
C ILE A 611 29.43 -31.15 -18.14
N LEU A 612 30.18 -31.95 -18.90
CA LEU A 612 30.10 -32.07 -20.34
C LEU A 612 29.38 -33.36 -20.73
N LEU A 613 28.74 -33.35 -21.90
CA LEU A 613 27.88 -34.45 -22.36
C LEU A 613 28.46 -35.20 -23.55
N THR A 614 28.25 -36.52 -23.58
CA THR A 614 28.60 -37.39 -24.69
C THR A 614 27.50 -38.42 -24.94
N TYR A 615 27.30 -38.85 -26.19
CA TYR A 615 26.43 -39.98 -26.48
C TYR A 615 27.09 -41.31 -26.08
N PRO A 616 26.33 -42.39 -25.86
CA PRO A 616 26.86 -43.68 -25.37
C PRO A 616 28.04 -44.23 -26.17
N ASN A 617 28.00 -44.03 -27.49
CA ASN A 617 28.90 -44.68 -28.44
C ASN A 617 29.69 -43.70 -29.32
N SER A 618 29.58 -42.39 -29.10
CA SER A 618 30.36 -41.41 -29.86
C SER A 618 30.74 -40.20 -29.03
N LEU A 619 31.99 -39.74 -29.22
CA LEU A 619 32.54 -38.53 -28.63
C LEU A 619 32.71 -37.46 -29.71
N SER A 620 32.02 -36.33 -29.54
CA SER A 620 32.11 -35.20 -30.47
C SER A 620 33.47 -34.51 -30.41
N ASP A 621 33.96 -34.02 -31.55
CA ASP A 621 35.17 -33.21 -31.61
C ASP A 621 35.01 -31.86 -30.90
N ASN A 622 33.79 -31.31 -30.85
CA ASN A 622 33.48 -30.10 -30.07
C ASN A 622 33.80 -30.30 -28.58
N ILE A 623 33.51 -31.49 -28.04
CA ILE A 623 33.84 -31.83 -26.64
C ILE A 623 35.35 -31.94 -26.45
N LYS A 624 36.07 -32.59 -27.38
CA LYS A 624 37.54 -32.66 -27.30
C LYS A 624 38.16 -31.26 -27.31
N ASN A 625 37.63 -30.36 -28.14
CA ASN A 625 38.09 -28.97 -28.23
C ASN A 625 37.77 -28.20 -26.95
N GLU A 626 36.59 -28.41 -26.37
CA GLU A 626 36.20 -27.77 -25.11
C GLU A 626 37.07 -28.24 -23.94
N ILE A 627 37.36 -29.54 -23.83
CA ILE A 627 38.28 -30.10 -22.82
C ILE A 627 39.68 -29.46 -22.93
N ARG A 628 40.17 -29.24 -24.16
CA ARG A 628 41.45 -28.55 -24.40
C ARG A 628 41.37 -27.06 -24.04
N ARG A 629 40.30 -26.36 -24.42
CA ARG A 629 40.08 -24.94 -24.07
C ARG A 629 40.07 -24.74 -22.56
N LEU A 630 39.44 -25.66 -21.84
CA LEU A 630 39.38 -25.68 -20.39
C LEU A 630 40.74 -25.94 -19.72
N ASN A 631 41.73 -26.42 -20.48
CA ASN A 631 43.03 -26.85 -19.98
C ASN A 631 42.89 -27.90 -18.86
N ALA A 632 42.08 -28.93 -19.13
CA ALA A 632 41.76 -29.96 -18.15
C ALA A 632 42.93 -30.90 -17.86
N ASN A 633 43.14 -31.22 -16.58
CA ASN A 633 44.17 -32.16 -16.12
C ASN A 633 43.59 -33.49 -15.62
N LYS A 634 42.27 -33.59 -15.50
CA LYS A 634 41.57 -34.78 -15.02
C LYS A 634 40.21 -34.91 -15.70
N ILE A 635 39.83 -36.14 -16.05
CA ILE A 635 38.50 -36.46 -16.56
C ILE A 635 37.84 -37.48 -15.64
N TYR A 636 36.66 -37.15 -15.12
CA TYR A 636 35.77 -38.11 -14.45
C TYR A 636 34.71 -38.59 -15.44
N LEU A 637 34.71 -39.88 -15.76
CA LEU A 637 33.74 -40.47 -16.68
C LEU A 637 32.65 -41.20 -15.90
N LEU A 638 31.43 -40.66 -15.89
CA LEU A 638 30.35 -41.19 -15.08
C LEU A 638 29.57 -42.30 -15.80
N GLY A 639 29.34 -43.39 -15.08
CA GLY A 639 28.58 -44.55 -15.55
C GLY A 639 29.45 -45.67 -16.09
N GLY A 640 28.91 -46.89 -16.06
CA GLY A 640 29.62 -48.10 -16.48
C GLY A 640 29.82 -48.19 -18.00
N PRO A 641 30.50 -49.23 -18.51
CA PRO A 641 30.68 -49.45 -19.94
C PRO A 641 29.38 -49.54 -20.76
N LEU A 642 28.27 -49.97 -20.15
CA LEU A 642 26.94 -49.95 -20.75
C LEU A 642 26.33 -48.54 -20.82
N ALA A 643 26.79 -47.63 -19.96
CA ALA A 643 26.41 -46.22 -19.94
C ALA A 643 27.28 -45.38 -20.90
N ILE A 644 28.59 -45.52 -20.84
CA ILE A 644 29.46 -44.86 -21.83
C ILE A 644 30.45 -45.91 -22.29
N SER A 645 30.43 -46.22 -23.59
CA SER A 645 31.17 -47.34 -24.14
C SER A 645 32.66 -47.19 -23.88
N ILE A 646 33.35 -48.34 -23.89
CA ILE A 646 34.81 -48.38 -23.84
C ILE A 646 35.43 -47.63 -25.03
N GLY A 647 34.73 -47.57 -26.17
CA GLY A 647 35.16 -46.77 -27.33
C GLY A 647 35.28 -45.28 -26.99
N VAL A 648 34.26 -44.70 -26.36
CA VAL A 648 34.28 -43.29 -25.93
C VAL A 648 35.36 -43.05 -24.86
N GLU A 649 35.54 -43.98 -23.92
CA GLU A 649 36.62 -43.89 -22.93
C GLU A 649 38.01 -43.91 -23.57
N ASN A 650 38.22 -44.78 -24.55
CA ASN A 650 39.49 -44.85 -25.29
C ASN A 650 39.73 -43.55 -26.07
N ASP A 651 38.69 -42.96 -26.66
CA ASP A 651 38.81 -41.67 -27.35
C ASP A 651 39.15 -40.52 -26.40
N LEU A 652 38.63 -40.53 -25.17
CA LEU A 652 39.03 -39.58 -24.12
C LEU A 652 40.47 -39.80 -23.67
N LYS A 653 40.91 -41.06 -23.50
CA LYS A 653 42.30 -41.39 -23.13
C LYS A 653 43.33 -40.91 -24.16
N LYS A 654 42.96 -40.88 -25.45
CA LYS A 654 43.81 -40.34 -26.54
C LYS A 654 44.12 -38.83 -26.37
N LEU A 655 43.39 -38.11 -25.51
CA LEU A 655 43.70 -36.71 -25.20
C LEU A 655 44.93 -36.57 -24.28
N GLY A 656 45.47 -37.65 -23.72
CA GLY A 656 46.62 -37.63 -22.83
C GLY A 656 46.31 -37.12 -21.42
N ILE A 657 45.02 -37.03 -21.06
CA ILE A 657 44.55 -36.55 -19.76
C ILE A 657 44.18 -37.76 -18.88
N PRO A 658 44.64 -37.83 -17.62
CA PRO A 658 44.22 -38.87 -16.67
C PRO A 658 42.71 -38.99 -16.58
N LEU A 659 42.19 -40.20 -16.81
CA LEU A 659 40.76 -40.52 -16.78
C LEU A 659 40.43 -41.49 -15.66
N GLU A 660 39.40 -41.18 -14.89
CA GLU A 660 38.83 -42.04 -13.86
C GLU A 660 37.35 -42.30 -14.15
N ARG A 661 37.01 -43.57 -14.41
CA ARG A 661 35.61 -43.96 -14.59
C ARG A 661 34.97 -44.21 -13.23
N VAL A 662 33.88 -43.49 -12.94
CA VAL A 662 33.15 -43.56 -11.68
C VAL A 662 31.80 -44.23 -11.93
N PHE A 663 31.63 -45.45 -11.45
CA PHE A 663 30.41 -46.23 -11.68
C PHE A 663 30.19 -47.31 -10.63
N GLY A 664 28.96 -47.77 -10.51
CA GLY A 664 28.59 -49.00 -9.82
C GLY A 664 27.70 -49.91 -10.69
N GLN A 665 27.17 -50.98 -10.11
CA GLN A 665 26.33 -51.95 -10.84
C GLN A 665 24.95 -51.39 -11.20
N SER A 666 24.49 -50.40 -10.43
CA SER A 666 23.26 -49.65 -10.60
C SER A 666 23.51 -48.15 -10.39
N ARG A 667 22.52 -47.33 -10.73
CA ARG A 667 22.53 -45.88 -10.47
C ARG A 667 22.73 -45.54 -8.97
N PHE A 668 22.27 -46.42 -8.07
CA PHE A 668 22.41 -46.23 -6.63
C PHE A 668 23.87 -46.38 -6.19
N GLU A 669 24.57 -47.40 -6.67
CA GLU A 669 26.01 -47.55 -6.41
C GLU A 669 26.83 -46.50 -7.16
N THR A 670 26.44 -46.10 -8.37
CA THR A 670 27.11 -45.00 -9.09
C THR A 670 27.02 -43.69 -8.29
N ALA A 671 25.85 -43.35 -7.74
CA ALA A 671 25.70 -42.18 -6.87
C ALA A 671 26.59 -42.26 -5.63
N TYR A 672 26.66 -43.44 -4.99
CA TYR A 672 27.56 -43.67 -3.85
C TYR A 672 29.04 -43.49 -4.23
N ALA A 673 29.45 -44.02 -5.38
CA ALA A 673 30.82 -43.88 -5.90
C ALA A 673 31.15 -42.41 -6.21
N VAL A 674 30.23 -41.66 -6.80
CA VAL A 674 30.39 -40.22 -7.07
C VAL A 674 30.59 -39.44 -5.77
N ASN A 675 29.80 -39.70 -4.73
CA ASN A 675 29.98 -39.06 -3.41
C ASN A 675 31.36 -39.37 -2.80
N SER A 676 31.85 -40.59 -3.01
CA SER A 676 33.17 -41.01 -2.52
C SER A 676 34.30 -40.25 -3.24
N VAL A 677 34.25 -40.18 -4.57
CA VAL A 677 35.24 -39.46 -5.41
C VAL A 677 35.17 -37.94 -5.18
N ALA A 678 33.99 -37.40 -4.90
CA ALA A 678 33.81 -36.01 -4.51
C ALA A 678 34.40 -35.68 -3.14
N GLY A 679 34.78 -36.68 -2.33
CA GLY A 679 35.22 -36.46 -0.95
C GLY A 679 34.07 -36.15 0.02
N LEU A 680 32.82 -36.44 -0.37
CA LEU A 680 31.60 -36.18 0.41
C LEU A 680 31.12 -37.39 1.22
N GLY A 681 31.80 -38.55 1.12
CA GLY A 681 31.37 -39.81 1.74
C GLY A 681 31.29 -39.81 3.28
N ASN A 682 31.95 -38.86 3.96
CA ASN A 682 31.92 -38.72 5.43
C ASN A 682 31.00 -37.59 5.92
N SER A 683 30.14 -37.04 5.06
CA SER A 683 29.25 -35.93 5.45
C SER A 683 28.29 -36.34 6.57
N SER A 684 28.02 -35.44 7.50
CA SER A 684 27.00 -35.61 8.54
C SER A 684 25.60 -35.29 8.06
N GLU A 685 25.47 -34.49 7.00
CA GLU A 685 24.20 -34.12 6.38
C GLU A 685 24.17 -34.54 4.91
N VAL A 686 23.05 -35.10 4.47
CA VAL A 686 22.90 -35.60 3.09
C VAL A 686 21.54 -35.24 2.50
N LEU A 687 21.47 -35.18 1.17
CA LEU A 687 20.22 -35.09 0.43
C LEU A 687 19.78 -36.50 0.01
N LEU A 688 18.51 -36.83 0.23
CA LEU A 688 17.92 -38.09 -0.20
C LEU A 688 16.80 -37.84 -1.21
N VAL A 689 16.92 -38.46 -2.38
CA VAL A 689 15.93 -38.35 -3.46
C VAL A 689 15.59 -39.71 -4.04
N ASN A 690 14.43 -39.79 -4.70
CA ASN A 690 14.07 -41.00 -5.41
C ASN A 690 14.99 -41.19 -6.64
N GLY A 691 15.60 -42.36 -6.76
CA GLY A 691 16.49 -42.71 -7.88
C GLY A 691 15.77 -43.27 -9.11
N ILE A 692 14.47 -43.55 -9.02
CA ILE A 692 13.63 -44.08 -10.09
C ILE A 692 12.91 -42.94 -10.83
N THR A 693 12.23 -42.06 -10.10
CA THR A 693 11.58 -40.85 -10.62
C THR A 693 12.51 -39.66 -10.44
N VAL A 694 13.03 -39.16 -11.55
CA VAL A 694 14.21 -38.29 -11.58
C VAL A 694 13.88 -36.81 -11.36
N ALA A 695 12.59 -36.48 -11.42
CA ALA A 695 12.05 -35.15 -11.24
C ALA A 695 12.51 -34.45 -9.95
N ASP A 696 12.45 -35.14 -8.81
CA ASP A 696 12.82 -34.55 -7.51
C ASP A 696 14.35 -34.47 -7.33
N ALA A 697 15.09 -35.31 -8.04
CA ALA A 697 16.56 -35.29 -8.04
C ALA A 697 17.12 -34.02 -8.69
N LEU A 698 16.41 -33.40 -9.62
CA LEU A 698 16.82 -32.12 -10.22
C LEU A 698 16.86 -30.99 -9.18
N SER A 699 15.91 -30.97 -8.25
CA SER A 699 15.87 -30.02 -7.13
C SER A 699 17.05 -30.22 -6.18
N ALA A 700 17.54 -31.46 -6.03
CA ALA A 700 18.72 -31.76 -5.23
C ALA A 700 20.01 -31.28 -5.89
N SER A 701 20.08 -31.29 -7.23
CA SER A 701 21.29 -30.95 -7.97
C SER A 701 21.79 -29.54 -7.69
N SER A 702 20.92 -28.53 -7.63
CA SER A 702 21.33 -27.17 -7.28
C SER A 702 21.87 -27.07 -5.86
N ILE A 703 21.17 -27.71 -4.91
CA ILE A 703 21.54 -27.65 -3.50
C ILE A 703 22.86 -28.40 -3.27
N SER A 704 23.02 -29.54 -3.93
CA SER A 704 24.21 -30.37 -3.84
C SER A 704 25.45 -29.66 -4.35
N SER A 705 25.37 -28.96 -5.49
CA SER A 705 26.52 -28.26 -6.04
C SER A 705 26.88 -27.01 -5.26
N VAL A 706 25.89 -26.17 -4.92
CA VAL A 706 26.12 -24.88 -4.22
C VAL A 706 26.52 -25.10 -2.76
N TYR A 707 25.82 -25.98 -2.05
CA TYR A 707 26.02 -26.22 -0.61
C TYR A 707 26.85 -27.46 -0.31
N LYS A 708 27.42 -28.10 -1.34
CA LYS A 708 28.36 -29.22 -1.21
C LYS A 708 27.80 -30.40 -0.42
N LYS A 709 26.49 -30.66 -0.55
CA LYS A 709 25.82 -31.79 0.12
C LYS A 709 25.77 -33.01 -0.81
N PRO A 710 26.13 -34.22 -0.34
CA PRO A 710 26.05 -35.42 -1.18
C PRO A 710 24.59 -35.81 -1.46
N ILE A 711 24.35 -36.32 -2.66
CA ILE A 711 23.04 -36.87 -3.07
C ILE A 711 23.10 -38.39 -2.96
N TYR A 712 22.21 -38.97 -2.16
CA TYR A 712 21.96 -40.40 -2.13
C TYR A 712 20.62 -40.70 -2.81
N LEU A 713 20.59 -41.80 -3.55
CA LEU A 713 19.40 -42.27 -4.25
C LEU A 713 18.71 -43.35 -3.42
N ALA A 714 17.39 -43.27 -3.29
CA ALA A 714 16.54 -44.29 -2.67
C ALA A 714 15.49 -44.81 -3.65
N SER A 715 14.96 -45.99 -3.35
CA SER A 715 13.69 -46.46 -3.91
C SER A 715 12.56 -45.93 -3.03
N THR A 716 11.31 -45.95 -3.51
CA THR A 716 10.16 -45.38 -2.78
C THR A 716 10.05 -45.88 -1.34
N ASN A 717 10.29 -47.17 -1.10
CA ASN A 717 10.07 -47.80 0.21
C ASN A 717 11.34 -48.26 0.93
N TYR A 718 12.51 -48.14 0.31
CA TYR A 718 13.76 -48.64 0.90
C TYR A 718 14.99 -47.95 0.31
N LEU A 719 16.10 -48.04 1.05
CA LEU A 719 17.43 -47.61 0.62
C LEU A 719 18.19 -48.81 0.01
N PRO A 720 18.47 -48.82 -1.31
CA PRO A 720 19.26 -49.89 -1.91
C PRO A 720 20.70 -49.94 -1.38
N ILE A 721 21.25 -48.77 -1.06
CA ILE A 721 22.57 -48.62 -0.45
C ILE A 721 22.42 -47.95 0.91
N SER A 722 23.01 -48.55 1.94
CA SER A 722 22.98 -47.98 3.29
C SER A 722 23.76 -46.67 3.35
N LEU A 723 23.21 -45.69 4.07
CA LEU A 723 23.90 -44.42 4.32
C LEU A 723 25.14 -44.65 5.20
N PRO A 724 26.22 -43.88 5.02
CA PRO A 724 27.39 -43.93 5.90
C PRO A 724 27.02 -43.65 7.37
N SER A 725 27.76 -44.25 8.31
CA SER A 725 27.53 -44.09 9.75
C SER A 725 27.77 -42.66 10.26
N SER A 726 28.48 -41.83 9.48
CA SER A 726 28.69 -40.40 9.75
C SER A 726 27.40 -39.59 9.63
N VAL A 727 26.41 -40.07 8.85
CA VAL A 727 25.18 -39.33 8.57
C VAL A 727 24.33 -39.21 9.84
N LYS A 728 24.05 -37.97 10.23
CA LYS A 728 23.18 -37.60 11.35
C LYS A 728 21.90 -36.91 10.90
N LYS A 729 21.90 -36.31 9.70
CA LYS A 729 20.75 -35.60 9.15
C LYS A 729 20.53 -35.97 7.68
N VAL A 730 19.28 -36.23 7.33
CA VAL A 730 18.83 -36.49 5.97
C VAL A 730 17.78 -35.46 5.60
N THR A 731 18.00 -34.72 4.51
CA THR A 731 16.93 -33.95 3.88
C THR A 731 16.34 -34.76 2.73
N ILE A 732 15.09 -35.17 2.86
CA ILE A 732 14.33 -35.78 1.76
C ILE A 732 13.81 -34.65 0.87
N LEU A 733 14.14 -34.70 -0.43
CA LEU A 733 13.51 -33.85 -1.43
C LEU A 733 12.55 -34.70 -2.25
N GLY A 734 11.24 -34.44 -2.12
CA GLY A 734 10.19 -35.20 -2.76
C GLY A 734 9.06 -35.59 -1.82
N GLY A 735 7.87 -35.76 -2.40
CA GLY A 735 6.66 -36.10 -1.65
C GLY A 735 6.63 -37.53 -1.13
N HIS A 736 5.58 -37.86 -0.37
CA HIS A 736 5.37 -39.19 0.20
C HIS A 736 5.28 -40.32 -0.86
N LEU A 737 4.89 -40.00 -2.10
CA LEU A 737 4.87 -40.94 -3.22
C LEU A 737 6.27 -41.20 -3.81
N ALA A 738 7.18 -40.23 -3.70
CA ALA A 738 8.57 -40.38 -4.12
C ALA A 738 9.37 -41.13 -3.07
N ILE A 739 9.27 -40.75 -1.80
CA ILE A 739 9.90 -41.44 -0.67
C ILE A 739 8.86 -41.62 0.43
N SER A 740 8.51 -42.86 0.75
CA SER A 740 7.41 -43.16 1.65
C SER A 740 7.71 -42.82 3.10
N ASP A 741 6.64 -42.59 3.87
CA ASP A 741 6.71 -42.39 5.31
C ASP A 741 7.33 -43.58 6.04
N GLY A 742 7.20 -44.78 5.47
CA GLY A 742 7.84 -45.98 6.00
C GLY A 742 9.35 -45.87 5.98
N LEU A 743 9.92 -45.39 4.86
CA LEU A 743 11.37 -45.19 4.77
C LEU A 743 11.83 -44.03 5.67
N GLU A 744 11.08 -42.95 5.74
CA GLU A 744 11.36 -41.84 6.67
C GLU A 744 11.37 -42.30 8.14
N LYS A 745 10.35 -43.06 8.56
CA LYS A 745 10.29 -43.65 9.91
C LYS A 745 11.46 -44.61 10.17
N SER A 746 11.89 -45.37 9.16
CA SER A 746 13.04 -46.27 9.24
C SER A 746 14.38 -45.52 9.43
N LEU A 747 14.49 -44.31 8.89
CA LEU A 747 15.65 -43.44 9.11
C LEU A 747 15.63 -42.81 10.50
N ASN A 748 14.49 -42.26 10.90
CA ASN A 748 14.30 -41.69 12.24
C ASN A 748 14.57 -42.71 13.35
N SER A 749 14.15 -43.97 13.19
CA SER A 749 14.41 -45.03 14.18
C SER A 749 15.88 -45.41 14.33
N LYS A 750 16.73 -45.03 13.36
CA LYS A 750 18.20 -45.16 13.44
C LYS A 750 18.88 -43.95 14.08
N GLY A 751 18.11 -43.01 14.63
CA GLY A 751 18.62 -41.78 15.24
C GLY A 751 19.12 -40.75 14.23
N ILE A 752 18.66 -40.84 12.97
CA ILE A 752 18.96 -39.85 11.93
C ILE A 752 17.83 -38.82 11.93
N GLU A 753 18.16 -37.54 12.06
CA GLU A 753 17.20 -36.45 11.90
C GLU A 753 16.74 -36.39 10.44
N VAL A 754 15.44 -36.53 10.19
CA VAL A 754 14.87 -36.43 8.83
C VAL A 754 14.08 -35.13 8.68
N VAL A 755 14.43 -34.34 7.66
CA VAL A 755 13.68 -33.16 7.22
C VAL A 755 13.14 -33.43 5.83
N ARG A 756 11.84 -33.29 5.63
CA ARG A 756 11.22 -33.45 4.30
C ARG A 756 10.88 -32.10 3.69
N VAL A 757 11.36 -31.86 2.47
CA VAL A 757 10.95 -30.74 1.64
C VAL A 757 10.15 -31.30 0.46
N GLN A 758 8.88 -30.91 0.37
CA GLN A 758 7.94 -31.42 -0.62
C GLN A 758 6.97 -30.34 -1.05
N GLY A 759 6.30 -30.58 -2.17
CA GLY A 759 5.15 -29.83 -2.67
C GLY A 759 4.17 -30.76 -3.39
N LEU A 760 3.04 -30.21 -3.84
CA LEU A 760 2.03 -30.93 -4.62
C LEU A 760 2.52 -31.30 -6.01
N SER A 761 3.55 -30.62 -6.50
CA SER A 761 4.22 -30.90 -7.77
C SER A 761 5.75 -30.85 -7.62
N ARG A 762 6.47 -31.38 -8.62
CA ARG A 762 7.95 -31.25 -8.70
C ARG A 762 8.41 -29.79 -8.69
N TYR A 763 7.59 -28.89 -9.25
CA TYR A 763 7.89 -27.46 -9.33
C TYR A 763 7.76 -26.81 -7.95
N GLU A 764 6.73 -27.19 -7.19
CA GLU A 764 6.57 -26.73 -5.81
C GLU A 764 7.64 -27.32 -4.88
N THR A 765 7.95 -28.61 -5.01
CA THR A 765 9.10 -29.21 -4.31
C THR A 765 10.40 -28.47 -4.62
N ASN A 766 10.63 -28.11 -5.89
CA ASN A 766 11.79 -27.32 -6.29
C ASN A 766 11.80 -25.93 -5.63
N ILE A 767 10.69 -25.18 -5.69
CA ILE A 767 10.60 -23.86 -5.06
C ILE A 767 10.78 -23.94 -3.53
N ASN A 768 10.16 -24.92 -2.88
CA ASN A 768 10.32 -25.12 -1.43
C ASN A 768 11.77 -25.49 -1.08
N ALA A 769 12.43 -26.28 -1.91
CA ALA A 769 13.86 -26.59 -1.76
C ALA A 769 14.72 -25.35 -1.94
N VAL A 770 14.45 -24.53 -2.96
CA VAL A 770 15.15 -23.25 -3.15
C VAL A 770 14.95 -22.33 -1.94
N LYS A 771 13.72 -22.12 -1.45
CA LYS A 771 13.43 -21.30 -0.27
C LYS A 771 14.09 -21.82 1.02
N THR A 772 14.24 -23.14 1.15
CA THR A 772 14.83 -23.77 2.35
C THR A 772 16.34 -23.55 2.41
N PHE A 773 17.01 -23.56 1.25
CA PHE A 773 18.48 -23.59 1.20
C PHE A 773 19.11 -22.30 0.68
N ALA A 774 18.42 -21.54 -0.19
CA ALA A 774 18.93 -20.35 -0.83
C ALA A 774 18.26 -19.06 -0.34
N SER A 775 19.08 -18.04 -0.11
CA SER A 775 18.67 -16.69 0.30
C SER A 775 19.02 -15.64 -0.77
N GLN A 776 19.06 -16.06 -2.05
CA GLN A 776 19.65 -15.27 -3.14
C GLN A 776 18.59 -14.89 -4.17
N ASP A 777 18.72 -13.69 -4.73
CA ASP A 777 17.78 -13.15 -5.73
C ASP A 777 18.03 -13.66 -7.16
N SER A 778 19.13 -14.37 -7.39
CA SER A 778 19.52 -14.89 -8.72
C SER A 778 19.31 -16.38 -8.85
N PHE A 779 18.83 -16.83 -10.01
CA PHE A 779 18.63 -18.25 -10.30
C PHE A 779 18.90 -18.58 -11.77
N ILE A 780 19.05 -19.88 -12.00
CA ILE A 780 19.20 -20.48 -13.32
C ILE A 780 17.91 -21.24 -13.64
N LEU A 781 17.17 -20.78 -14.64
CA LEU A 781 15.99 -21.44 -15.16
C LEU A 781 16.40 -22.63 -16.03
N VAL A 782 15.88 -23.80 -15.69
CA VAL A 782 16.06 -25.03 -16.47
C VAL A 782 14.72 -25.72 -16.70
N ARG A 783 14.64 -26.47 -17.79
CA ARG A 783 13.46 -27.24 -18.17
C ARG A 783 13.16 -28.33 -17.14
N GLY A 784 11.96 -28.34 -16.57
CA GLY A 784 11.49 -29.30 -15.56
C GLY A 784 10.63 -30.47 -16.06
N ALA A 785 10.38 -30.54 -17.38
CA ALA A 785 9.58 -31.60 -18.00
C ALA A 785 10.39 -32.41 -19.03
N SER A 786 10.24 -33.75 -19.03
CA SER A 786 10.91 -34.61 -20.02
C SER A 786 10.41 -34.32 -21.44
N THR A 787 11.28 -34.51 -22.44
CA THR A 787 10.91 -34.55 -23.88
C THR A 787 10.36 -35.92 -24.30
N SER A 788 10.62 -36.96 -23.50
CA SER A 788 10.30 -38.35 -23.78
C SER A 788 9.30 -38.89 -22.77
N THR A 789 8.34 -39.67 -23.25
CA THR A 789 7.38 -40.41 -22.41
C THR A 789 7.98 -41.71 -21.86
N ASN A 790 9.08 -42.19 -22.46
CA ASN A 790 9.64 -43.50 -22.17
C ASN A 790 10.81 -43.45 -21.18
N PHE A 791 11.44 -42.28 -21.04
CA PHE A 791 12.53 -42.04 -20.10
C PHE A 791 12.57 -40.56 -19.74
N GLU A 792 13.12 -40.26 -18.57
CA GLU A 792 13.31 -38.89 -18.11
C GLU A 792 14.58 -38.28 -18.74
N ASP A 793 14.42 -37.17 -19.47
CA ASP A 793 15.46 -36.54 -20.31
C ASP A 793 15.68 -35.05 -19.95
N TYR A 794 16.65 -34.75 -19.08
CA TYR A 794 16.99 -33.39 -18.63
C TYR A 794 18.49 -33.04 -18.72
N PRO A 795 19.11 -33.13 -19.91
CA PRO A 795 20.54 -32.92 -20.08
C PRO A 795 20.99 -31.51 -19.66
N ASP A 796 20.19 -30.49 -19.96
CA ASP A 796 20.51 -29.09 -19.64
C ASP A 796 20.47 -28.83 -18.12
N ALA A 797 19.58 -29.52 -17.39
CA ALA A 797 19.46 -29.37 -15.94
C ALA A 797 20.65 -30.00 -15.20
N VAL A 798 21.19 -31.12 -15.70
CA VAL A 798 22.38 -31.76 -15.11
C VAL A 798 23.62 -30.92 -15.35
N THR A 799 23.76 -30.31 -16.53
CA THR A 799 24.92 -29.48 -16.86
C THR A 799 24.92 -28.13 -16.13
N ALA A 800 23.74 -27.66 -15.70
CA ALA A 800 23.56 -26.44 -14.93
C ALA A 800 24.28 -26.44 -13.57
N SER A 801 24.49 -27.60 -12.93
CA SER A 801 24.94 -27.68 -11.53
C SER A 801 26.29 -27.03 -11.27
N GLY A 802 27.25 -27.19 -12.19
CA GLY A 802 28.56 -26.55 -12.05
C GLY A 802 28.46 -25.02 -12.20
N LEU A 803 27.63 -24.53 -13.12
CA LEU A 803 27.37 -23.10 -13.29
C LEU A 803 26.65 -22.52 -12.07
N ALA A 804 25.68 -23.24 -11.51
CA ALA A 804 24.95 -22.87 -10.29
C ALA A 804 25.91 -22.61 -9.12
N ASN A 805 26.91 -23.48 -8.93
CA ASN A 805 27.96 -23.29 -7.91
C ASN A 805 28.79 -22.01 -8.17
N ARG A 806 29.29 -21.81 -9.40
CA ARG A 806 30.09 -20.64 -9.77
C ARG A 806 29.35 -19.32 -9.59
N MET A 807 28.04 -19.36 -9.79
CA MET A 807 27.17 -18.21 -9.71
C MET A 807 26.56 -17.99 -8.32
N ASN A 808 26.70 -18.96 -7.42
CA ASN A 808 25.94 -19.02 -6.18
C ASN A 808 24.42 -18.84 -6.42
N ALA A 809 23.91 -19.46 -7.48
CA ALA A 809 22.55 -19.27 -7.97
C ALA A 809 21.81 -20.62 -8.00
N PRO A 810 20.70 -20.80 -7.25
CA PRO A 810 19.89 -22.00 -7.32
C PRO A 810 19.32 -22.26 -8.72
N ILE A 811 19.00 -23.54 -8.98
CA ILE A 811 18.30 -23.96 -10.19
C ILE A 811 16.81 -23.97 -9.92
N VAL A 812 16.06 -23.26 -10.75
CA VAL A 812 14.59 -23.21 -10.72
C VAL A 812 14.03 -23.95 -11.93
N LEU A 813 13.10 -24.88 -11.67
CA LEU A 813 12.45 -25.68 -12.70
C LEU A 813 11.29 -24.92 -13.32
N ILE A 814 11.26 -24.88 -14.66
CA ILE A 814 10.14 -24.34 -15.43
C ILE A 814 9.48 -25.39 -16.31
N ASN A 815 8.15 -25.36 -16.36
CA ASN A 815 7.39 -26.20 -17.26
C ASN A 815 7.34 -25.54 -18.66
N PRO A 816 7.86 -26.17 -19.72
CA PRO A 816 7.85 -25.56 -21.05
C PRO A 816 6.47 -25.57 -21.71
N TYR A 817 5.50 -26.32 -21.17
CA TYR A 817 4.21 -26.59 -21.82
C TYR A 817 3.02 -25.88 -21.17
N ARG A 818 3.12 -25.48 -19.89
CA ARG A 818 2.06 -24.80 -19.16
C ARG A 818 2.64 -23.92 -18.05
N ASN A 819 1.87 -22.97 -17.55
CA ASN A 819 2.29 -22.13 -16.43
C ASN A 819 2.06 -22.89 -15.11
N GLU A 820 3.13 -23.06 -14.33
CA GLU A 820 3.06 -23.60 -12.97
C GLU A 820 3.04 -22.39 -12.04
N GLU A 821 1.88 -22.10 -11.45
CA GLU A 821 1.61 -20.91 -10.65
C GLU A 821 2.68 -20.66 -9.57
N VAL A 822 3.12 -21.74 -8.90
CA VAL A 822 4.13 -21.65 -7.83
C VAL A 822 5.50 -21.20 -8.33
N THR A 823 5.93 -21.68 -9.49
CA THR A 823 7.18 -21.23 -10.13
C THR A 823 7.00 -19.80 -10.58
N TYR A 824 5.87 -19.49 -11.24
CA TYR A 824 5.59 -18.17 -11.75
C TYR A 824 5.57 -17.08 -10.65
N ASN A 825 4.94 -17.35 -9.51
CA ASN A 825 4.91 -16.45 -8.35
C ASN A 825 6.30 -16.29 -7.71
N TYR A 826 7.09 -17.37 -7.65
CA TYR A 826 8.48 -17.29 -7.21
C TYR A 826 9.32 -16.40 -8.12
N LEU A 827 9.16 -16.55 -9.44
CA LEU A 827 9.88 -15.74 -10.42
C LEU A 827 9.47 -14.28 -10.35
N LYS A 828 8.19 -13.95 -10.18
CA LYS A 828 7.69 -12.57 -9.99
C LYS A 828 8.34 -11.85 -8.80
N SER A 829 8.65 -12.59 -7.74
CA SER A 829 9.22 -12.03 -6.50
C SER A 829 10.76 -11.97 -6.47
N HIS A 830 11.44 -12.54 -7.48
CA HIS A 830 12.90 -12.65 -7.51
C HIS A 830 13.40 -12.39 -8.95
N LEU A 831 13.67 -11.13 -9.31
CA LEU A 831 13.87 -10.75 -10.73
C LEU A 831 15.31 -10.31 -11.08
N ASN A 832 16.28 -10.57 -10.19
CA ASN A 832 17.68 -10.18 -10.42
C ASN A 832 18.46 -11.24 -11.25
N THR A 833 18.92 -10.82 -12.44
CA THR A 833 19.79 -11.56 -13.39
C THR A 833 19.47 -13.05 -13.52
N THR A 834 18.45 -13.36 -14.32
CA THR A 834 18.04 -14.73 -14.64
C THR A 834 18.82 -15.29 -15.84
N TYR A 835 19.42 -16.47 -15.68
CA TYR A 835 19.90 -17.25 -16.82
C TYR A 835 18.87 -18.27 -17.24
N VAL A 836 18.71 -18.48 -18.54
CA VAL A 836 17.83 -19.50 -19.09
C VAL A 836 18.69 -20.50 -19.85
N LEU A 837 18.71 -21.76 -19.41
CA LEU A 837 19.50 -22.79 -20.07
C LEU A 837 18.64 -23.57 -21.06
N GLY A 838 19.15 -23.68 -22.28
CA GLY A 838 18.48 -24.33 -23.40
C GLY A 838 17.83 -23.33 -24.36
N GLY A 839 17.66 -23.77 -25.60
CA GLY A 839 17.06 -22.96 -26.67
C GLY A 839 15.55 -22.76 -26.47
N GLU A 840 14.92 -22.04 -27.40
CA GLU A 840 13.48 -21.77 -27.35
C GLU A 840 12.61 -23.04 -27.44
N LEU A 841 13.11 -24.09 -28.09
CA LEU A 841 12.46 -25.42 -28.08
C LEU A 841 12.52 -26.11 -26.71
N ALA A 842 13.51 -25.78 -25.89
CA ALA A 842 13.66 -26.34 -24.55
C ALA A 842 12.82 -25.56 -23.53
N ILE A 843 12.89 -24.23 -23.60
CA ILE A 843 12.13 -23.29 -22.76
C ILE A 843 11.66 -22.15 -23.68
N PRO A 844 10.39 -22.15 -24.13
CA PRO A 844 9.86 -21.10 -24.99
C PRO A 844 9.95 -19.72 -24.34
N ASN A 845 10.16 -18.67 -25.15
CA ASN A 845 10.24 -17.29 -24.63
C ASN A 845 8.94 -16.87 -23.91
N GLU A 846 7.78 -17.35 -24.37
CA GLU A 846 6.49 -17.16 -23.70
C GLU A 846 6.44 -17.69 -22.26
N ARG A 847 7.29 -18.66 -21.89
CA ARG A 847 7.31 -19.23 -20.53
C ARG A 847 8.14 -18.40 -19.56
N ILE A 848 9.13 -17.66 -20.07
CA ILE A 848 9.95 -16.73 -19.30
C ILE A 848 9.45 -15.28 -19.42
N ASN A 849 8.52 -15.03 -20.35
CA ASN A 849 7.80 -13.78 -20.47
C ASN A 849 6.60 -13.82 -19.54
N TYR A 850 6.79 -13.29 -18.34
CA TYR A 850 5.73 -13.09 -17.35
C TYR A 850 4.66 -12.16 -17.90
N ARG A 851 3.63 -12.72 -18.54
CA ARG A 851 2.38 -12.04 -18.91
C ARG A 851 1.27 -12.51 -17.98
#